data_AF-A0A6P3X6F9-F1
#
_entry.id   AF-A0A6P3X6F9-F1
#
_cell.length_a   1.000
_cell.length_b   1.000
_cell.length_c   1.000
_cell.angle_alpha   90.00
_cell.angle_beta   90.00
_cell.angle_gamma   90.00
#
_symmetry.space_group_name_H-M   'P 1'
#
loop_
_entity.id
_entity.type
_entity.pdbx_description
1 polymer ?
#
loop_
_entity_poly.entity_id
_entity_poly.type
_entity_poly.pdbx_seq_one_letter_code
_entity_poly.pdbx_strand_id
1 'polypeptide(L)'
;MRFNKQELLTLATQPSQKFEKEGILYVRERQEGFFRRTESTGKKPENKNQRGKSHKSLRDLNCVTAGASKVSLERWCRLRGNLLFYFKSREQWSEPLGVIILEQCTVRVELPSNHVPYGFSIVFDGGLFQQLGANTAEERDSWLQALQLASYECMRSQLLSLRQRIEAFSGHKYDTDIQMLRLQRGTFTDPAEVPMCEISLACDNLLCDGHGRPPTPVLEIDVQSKSSKTWIKYARTEVVERSSNPSFLTTVSFRASDGLTTETKIRITAYDVRERVSQTATPIGSAIVTFSTVQDTPRLRIPLKSAKTTTVGFLTINVWNLEAEDKGNSTESTPSRNAVYGNNNQHLLSHRRSQSLPPRLGTKIKFPHQGQLKLLFANPYVQTYRFHSGLGGDICVHEIMAESKLCFQFPQHLLGIWIQEEKELLQEVAGMGELREPWHTKQVELLDRHLHLLHLYSQAKENLAAYKGSYFKQSSRKNDRTLEFAPLNLHLQRMWVHNDTLNKCGFYDFISVGAFTAHSHKSKNGGLIRLVQALKESPIRGNQLYQGTSKITMAHDAIQAIKQLRRDVVEAMRSLMKLAKEKQTSGMLPICEDMITKTRILLSLWDPGLVEEALTFLEEYKVAKVQEDSVTDDTLTLDFKTNQSLSPFKRITQQLNFDLKSPDFDDFVTPDTPECVQDIWSKGGMRNGEYAPLAYTRNDVAEEDFVIFPDVEDDPKEIVDRRENDEREDLRSGGDADPCRRFLDTQKMCNSPSANYYKPTDEPEPWDLTQLNIEASVMCLVSKVKFLCGRCSSPAVRLRNKSLSRSQSLKGPSSRHNAEVVTIQPKNGIKCEESNKLLEETNDASRTGAEKPAFSKAKEVCQAVDSMTRVIKSNSGQRNKFTEGLDFASIVDWTSELRPSMKKLRQAMDGLLKTARLTHSVFRVQEDSKVAQRACNVRYRRDVCFSQALTALVTGIMAKLWCQRPDPMFLLILTTLGPLVSFEGLLSYYGDEIDMWGDMAVAVEDTHTVTFTLSRCGIQPRVEGKHNMTFQLPLPRVVGSRSALTVILPVPDAIYSLLPLVPSSRQTLSFNVTPVFFNVGINEMASLAESLGTTKPQEKSNMDNFDRLNEYYLRFKKLNLPTEPASTRFAARSILGHALSDMMSNLKMCVQEKVNKNVEILQLSSQICRRMRGLRFTSCKSAKDRTGMSITLEQVNILSSEYHLAEHEYTRALDCMRSEGCRRENTWKNIGVRKYAFNSLQILTLPRLYRPPTGTYGSAQT
;
A
#
# COMPACT_ATOMS: atom_id res chain seq x y z
N MET A 1 17.72 11.64 -40.26
CA MET A 1 17.69 10.34 -39.56
C MET A 1 19.12 9.85 -39.36
N ARG A 2 19.50 9.33 -38.17
CA ARG A 2 20.79 8.66 -37.96
C ARG A 2 20.58 7.16 -38.17
N PHE A 3 20.94 6.63 -39.33
CA PHE A 3 20.92 5.19 -39.57
C PHE A 3 22.22 4.56 -39.09
N ASN A 4 22.12 3.40 -38.44
CA ASN A 4 23.28 2.60 -38.10
C ASN A 4 23.87 1.99 -39.39
N LYS A 5 25.13 2.34 -39.70
CA LYS A 5 25.83 1.85 -40.90
C LYS A 5 25.81 0.32 -41.01
N GLN A 6 25.90 -0.38 -39.88
CA GLN A 6 25.98 -1.84 -39.83
C GLN A 6 24.62 -2.49 -40.11
N GLU A 7 23.52 -1.86 -39.69
CA GLU A 7 22.15 -2.32 -40.00
C GLU A 7 21.81 -2.10 -41.48
N LEU A 8 22.18 -0.95 -42.06
CA LEU A 8 21.98 -0.69 -43.49
C LEU A 8 22.77 -1.67 -44.37
N LEU A 9 24.01 -1.98 -43.99
CA LEU A 9 24.82 -2.99 -44.67
C LEU A 9 24.16 -4.37 -44.61
N THR A 10 23.64 -4.75 -43.43
CA THR A 10 22.93 -6.03 -43.24
C THR A 10 21.63 -6.08 -44.06
N LEU A 11 20.93 -4.96 -44.25
CA LEU A 11 19.73 -4.87 -45.09
C LEU A 11 20.05 -4.96 -46.59
N ALA A 12 21.11 -4.30 -47.06
CA ALA A 12 21.51 -4.30 -48.48
C ALA A 12 22.01 -5.68 -48.97
N THR A 13 22.54 -6.50 -48.05
CA THR A 13 23.18 -7.80 -48.35
C THR A 13 22.27 -9.02 -48.18
N GLN A 14 20.97 -8.82 -47.93
CA GLN A 14 20.03 -9.92 -47.79
C GLN A 14 19.82 -10.70 -49.11
N PRO A 15 19.21 -11.90 -49.08
CA PRO A 15 18.92 -12.66 -50.29
C PRO A 15 17.95 -11.93 -51.24
N SER A 16 18.09 -12.13 -52.55
CA SER A 16 17.31 -11.44 -53.60
C SER A 16 15.79 -11.47 -53.43
N GLN A 17 15.23 -12.56 -52.88
CA GLN A 17 13.78 -12.69 -52.60
C GLN A 17 13.22 -11.66 -51.61
N LYS A 18 14.07 -10.86 -50.96
CA LYS A 18 13.69 -9.82 -50.00
C LYS A 18 13.66 -8.40 -50.60
N PHE A 19 13.95 -8.25 -51.89
CA PHE A 19 13.96 -6.96 -52.60
C PHE A 19 12.81 -6.92 -53.61
N GLU A 20 12.15 -5.76 -53.75
CA GLU A 20 11.08 -5.64 -54.74
C GLU A 20 11.63 -5.56 -56.16
N LYS A 21 12.86 -5.04 -56.32
CA LYS A 21 13.56 -5.02 -57.60
C LYS A 21 15.07 -4.95 -57.43
N GLU A 22 15.81 -5.63 -58.30
CA GLU A 22 17.26 -5.51 -58.43
C GLU A 22 17.69 -5.47 -59.90
N GLY A 23 18.85 -4.86 -60.17
CA GLY A 23 19.37 -4.73 -61.53
C GLY A 23 20.38 -3.59 -61.66
N ILE A 24 20.94 -3.45 -62.86
CA ILE A 24 21.95 -2.43 -63.16
C ILE A 24 21.24 -1.10 -63.50
N LEU A 25 21.73 0.00 -62.92
CA LEU A 25 21.34 1.36 -63.29
C LEU A 25 22.60 2.21 -63.49
N TYR A 26 22.55 3.14 -64.42
CA TYR A 26 23.51 4.24 -64.50
C TYR A 26 23.21 5.23 -63.38
N VAL A 27 24.11 5.40 -62.43
CA VAL A 27 23.97 6.38 -61.34
C VAL A 27 24.92 7.54 -61.61
N ARG A 28 24.38 8.77 -61.70
CA ARG A 28 25.21 9.97 -61.92
C ARG A 28 25.76 10.47 -60.60
N GLU A 29 27.07 10.33 -60.39
CA GLU A 29 27.76 10.74 -59.17
C GLU A 29 28.45 12.10 -59.36
N ARG A 30 28.55 12.92 -58.29
CA ARG A 30 29.50 14.04 -58.23
C ARG A 30 30.83 13.49 -57.73
N GLN A 31 31.93 13.66 -58.48
CA GLN A 31 33.26 13.43 -57.92
C GLN A 31 33.56 14.51 -56.88
N GLU A 32 33.29 14.22 -55.60
CA GLU A 32 33.91 14.92 -54.48
C GLU A 32 35.03 14.05 -53.94
N GLY A 33 36.27 14.53 -54.07
CA GLY A 33 37.43 13.93 -53.43
C GLY A 33 37.28 14.02 -51.92
N PHE A 34 37.16 12.87 -51.24
CA PHE A 34 37.11 12.78 -49.78
C PHE A 34 38.29 11.95 -49.27
N PHE A 35 39.10 12.59 -48.41
CA PHE A 35 40.06 12.05 -47.43
C PHE A 35 41.15 11.09 -47.93
N ARG A 36 42.33 11.66 -48.24
CA ARG A 36 43.61 10.97 -48.07
C ARG A 36 44.10 11.22 -46.64
N ARG A 37 44.11 10.17 -45.83
CA ARG A 37 44.73 10.14 -44.50
C ARG A 37 46.24 10.06 -44.71
N THR A 38 46.98 11.14 -44.47
CA THR A 38 48.45 11.08 -44.38
C THR A 38 48.81 10.71 -42.95
N GLU A 39 49.30 9.48 -42.78
CA GLU A 39 50.09 9.09 -41.62
C GLU A 39 51.35 9.96 -41.55
N SER A 40 51.62 10.53 -40.38
CA SER A 40 52.95 11.00 -40.03
C SER A 40 53.24 10.67 -38.57
N THR A 41 54.12 9.70 -38.40
CA THR A 41 54.90 9.41 -37.19
C THR A 41 55.80 10.61 -36.85
N GLY A 42 55.84 11.03 -35.58
CA GLY A 42 56.85 12.00 -35.13
C GLY A 42 56.55 12.75 -33.83
N LYS A 43 57.19 12.28 -32.74
CA LYS A 43 57.75 13.01 -31.58
C LYS A 43 56.99 14.20 -30.91
N LYS A 44 56.82 14.06 -29.58
CA LYS A 44 56.64 15.10 -28.53
C LYS A 44 57.55 16.34 -28.75
N PRO A 45 57.20 17.58 -28.28
CA PRO A 45 56.96 17.89 -26.86
C PRO A 45 55.94 19.00 -26.50
N GLU A 46 55.62 19.01 -25.19
CA GLU A 46 55.26 20.08 -24.24
C GLU A 46 54.38 21.31 -24.58
N ASN A 47 53.54 21.62 -23.56
CA ASN A 47 53.08 22.93 -23.04
C ASN A 47 51.59 23.34 -23.15
N LYS A 48 51.01 23.46 -21.94
CA LYS A 48 50.15 24.51 -21.34
C LYS A 48 48.79 24.89 -21.96
N ASN A 49 47.79 24.78 -21.06
CA ASN A 49 46.65 25.69 -20.80
C ASN A 49 45.76 26.16 -21.96
N GLN A 50 44.45 25.88 -21.87
CA GLN A 50 43.40 26.84 -21.49
C GLN A 50 41.98 26.30 -21.78
N ARG A 51 41.05 26.67 -20.91
CA ARG A 51 39.60 26.46 -20.99
C ARG A 51 38.99 27.34 -22.10
N GLY A 52 37.84 26.92 -22.65
CA GLY A 52 36.87 27.88 -23.22
C GLY A 52 35.94 27.33 -24.29
N LYS A 53 34.66 27.18 -23.94
CA LYS A 53 33.54 26.99 -24.88
C LYS A 53 33.33 28.30 -25.68
N SER A 54 33.16 28.22 -26.99
CA SER A 54 32.24 29.13 -27.70
C SER A 54 31.73 28.48 -29.00
N HIS A 55 30.42 28.58 -29.21
CA HIS A 55 29.77 28.34 -30.49
C HIS A 55 30.37 29.29 -31.54
N LYS A 56 30.76 28.78 -32.70
CA LYS A 56 30.93 29.58 -33.91
C LYS A 56 30.17 28.98 -35.09
N SER A 57 29.33 29.85 -35.62
CA SER A 57 28.59 29.80 -36.88
C SER A 57 29.44 29.28 -38.04
N LEU A 58 28.87 28.33 -38.80
CA LEU A 58 29.33 27.92 -40.13
C LEU A 58 28.76 28.91 -41.16
N ARG A 59 29.35 30.11 -41.20
CA ARG A 59 29.32 31.01 -42.36
C ARG A 59 30.73 31.55 -42.50
N ASP A 60 31.50 30.93 -43.39
CA ASP A 60 32.59 31.50 -44.17
C ASP A 60 33.49 30.37 -44.69
N LEU A 61 33.11 29.77 -45.81
CA LEU A 61 34.07 29.24 -46.77
C LEU A 61 33.49 29.48 -48.17
N ASN A 62 34.08 30.48 -48.84
CA ASN A 62 33.79 30.83 -50.23
C ASN A 62 34.13 29.67 -51.16
N CYS A 63 33.26 29.49 -52.15
CA CYS A 63 33.44 28.58 -53.27
C CYS A 63 34.65 29.01 -54.11
N VAL A 64 35.61 28.10 -54.30
CA VAL A 64 36.47 28.11 -55.49
C VAL A 64 36.05 26.91 -56.33
N THR A 65 35.30 27.19 -57.38
CA THR A 65 34.93 26.28 -58.46
C THR A 65 36.17 25.75 -59.18
N ALA A 66 36.40 24.44 -59.12
CA ALA A 66 37.17 23.69 -60.10
C ALA A 66 36.32 22.50 -60.57
N GLY A 67 36.13 22.38 -61.89
CA GLY A 67 35.10 21.56 -62.51
C GLY A 67 35.18 20.07 -62.16
N ALA A 68 34.15 19.57 -61.46
CA ALA A 68 33.92 18.14 -61.31
C ALA A 68 33.25 17.59 -62.58
N SER A 69 34.00 16.79 -63.34
CA SER A 69 33.44 15.93 -64.38
C SER A 69 32.42 14.99 -63.73
N LYS A 70 31.13 15.16 -64.06
CA LYS A 70 30.05 14.25 -63.63
C LYS A 70 30.07 13.02 -64.52
N VAL A 71 30.56 11.90 -64.00
CA VAL A 71 30.59 10.61 -64.72
C VAL A 71 29.39 9.76 -64.29
N SER A 72 28.66 9.24 -65.27
CA SER A 72 27.61 8.25 -65.04
C SER A 72 28.24 6.86 -64.99
N LEU A 73 28.02 6.12 -63.90
CA LEU A 73 28.62 4.80 -63.71
C LEU A 73 27.53 3.72 -63.58
N GLU A 74 27.76 2.56 -64.18
CA GLU A 74 26.91 1.38 -63.98
C GLU A 74 27.08 0.84 -62.57
N ARG A 75 25.99 0.88 -61.79
CA ARG A 75 25.94 0.34 -60.43
C ARG A 75 24.88 -0.74 -60.35
N TRP A 76 25.18 -1.80 -59.61
CA TRP A 76 24.15 -2.71 -59.15
C TRP A 76 23.26 -1.98 -58.14
N CYS A 77 21.95 -2.03 -58.34
CA CYS A 77 20.97 -1.35 -57.50
C CYS A 77 19.94 -2.34 -56.95
N ARG A 78 19.49 -2.11 -55.72
CA ARG A 78 18.52 -2.94 -55.01
C ARG A 78 17.49 -2.09 -54.29
N LEU A 79 16.22 -2.28 -54.60
CA LEU A 79 15.09 -1.60 -53.99
C LEU A 79 14.46 -2.49 -52.91
N ARG A 80 14.34 -1.94 -51.70
CA ARG A 80 13.67 -2.57 -50.55
C ARG A 80 12.80 -1.56 -49.80
N GLY A 81 11.48 -1.72 -49.85
CA GLY A 81 10.56 -0.73 -49.31
C GLY A 81 10.85 0.65 -49.91
N ASN A 82 11.03 1.67 -49.07
CA ASN A 82 11.42 3.02 -49.51
C ASN A 82 12.95 3.25 -49.60
N LEU A 83 13.77 2.20 -49.62
CA LEU A 83 15.24 2.29 -49.65
C LEU A 83 15.79 1.73 -50.96
N LEU A 84 16.42 2.59 -51.78
CA LEU A 84 17.14 2.20 -52.99
C LEU A 84 18.65 2.18 -52.70
N PHE A 85 19.21 0.99 -52.53
CA PHE A 85 20.65 0.78 -52.36
C PHE A 85 21.35 0.77 -53.72
N TYR A 86 22.52 1.38 -53.79
CA TYR A 86 23.42 1.27 -54.95
C TYR A 86 24.82 0.89 -54.49
N PHE A 87 25.49 0.08 -55.31
CA PHE A 87 26.70 -0.62 -54.95
C PHE A 87 27.94 -0.05 -55.64
N LYS A 88 29.14 -0.40 -55.15
CA LYS A 88 30.41 0.12 -55.67
C LYS A 88 30.72 -0.27 -57.11
N SER A 89 30.17 -1.37 -57.62
CA SER A 89 30.34 -1.80 -59.01
C SER A 89 29.02 -2.33 -59.59
N ARG A 90 29.05 -2.75 -60.85
CA ARG A 90 27.93 -3.44 -61.51
C ARG A 90 27.73 -4.89 -61.04
N GLU A 91 28.63 -5.41 -60.19
CA GLU A 91 28.59 -6.78 -59.69
C GLU A 91 27.68 -6.90 -58.45
N GLN A 92 26.88 -7.97 -58.40
CA GLN A 92 25.87 -8.21 -57.35
C GLN A 92 26.47 -8.44 -55.95
N TRP A 93 27.73 -8.90 -55.88
CA TRP A 93 28.46 -9.16 -54.63
C TRP A 93 29.37 -8.01 -54.18
N SER A 94 29.33 -6.86 -54.89
CA SER A 94 30.12 -5.70 -54.47
C SER A 94 29.61 -5.13 -53.14
N GLU A 95 30.39 -4.24 -52.52
CA GLU A 95 29.94 -3.58 -51.28
C GLU A 95 28.93 -2.46 -51.59
N PRO A 96 27.90 -2.27 -50.75
CA PRO A 96 26.98 -1.14 -50.93
C PRO A 96 27.71 0.17 -50.72
N LEU A 97 27.54 1.09 -51.68
CA LEU A 97 28.17 2.41 -51.68
C LEU A 97 27.28 3.44 -50.97
N GLY A 98 25.97 3.37 -51.18
CA GLY A 98 25.02 4.28 -50.55
C GLY A 98 23.57 3.81 -50.66
N VAL A 99 22.68 4.63 -50.10
CA VAL A 99 21.23 4.40 -50.12
C VAL A 99 20.50 5.71 -50.40
N ILE A 100 19.49 5.66 -51.25
CA ILE A 100 18.56 6.75 -51.57
C ILE A 100 17.23 6.43 -50.89
N ILE A 101 16.72 7.37 -50.10
CA ILE A 101 15.46 7.21 -49.36
C ILE A 101 14.34 7.83 -50.18
N LEU A 102 13.34 7.05 -50.57
CA LEU A 102 12.22 7.45 -51.41
C LEU A 102 11.08 8.06 -50.57
N GLU A 103 11.36 9.19 -49.93
CA GLU A 103 10.37 10.01 -49.22
C GLU A 103 10.22 11.37 -49.91
N GLN A 104 8.98 11.84 -50.05
CA GLN A 104 8.67 13.15 -50.64
C GLN A 104 9.37 13.37 -51.99
N CYS A 105 9.32 12.36 -52.85
CA CYS A 105 9.99 12.36 -54.14
C CYS A 105 9.05 12.00 -55.28
N THR A 106 9.27 12.64 -56.43
CA THR A 106 8.59 12.32 -57.69
C THR A 106 9.61 11.83 -58.72
N VAL A 107 9.23 10.83 -59.50
CA VAL A 107 10.11 10.28 -60.54
C VAL A 107 9.70 10.89 -61.88
N ARG A 108 10.66 11.51 -62.59
CA ARG A 108 10.45 12.16 -63.88
C ARG A 108 11.29 11.47 -64.96
N VAL A 109 10.69 11.23 -66.11
CA VAL A 109 11.41 10.69 -67.28
C VAL A 109 12.22 11.82 -67.92
N GLU A 110 13.48 11.56 -68.24
CA GLU A 110 14.34 12.51 -68.92
C GLU A 110 14.50 12.16 -70.40
N LEU A 111 14.78 13.16 -71.22
CA LEU A 111 15.07 12.96 -72.65
C LEU A 111 16.39 12.19 -72.81
N PRO A 112 16.52 11.29 -73.80
CA PRO A 112 17.75 10.52 -74.01
C PRO A 112 18.96 11.44 -74.18
N SER A 113 20.07 11.15 -73.48
CA SER A 113 21.34 11.85 -73.62
C SER A 113 22.46 10.87 -74.00
N ASN A 114 23.49 11.35 -74.72
CA ASN A 114 24.61 10.51 -75.17
C ASN A 114 25.42 9.83 -74.05
N HIS A 115 25.16 10.16 -72.77
CA HIS A 115 25.90 9.63 -71.61
C HIS A 115 25.07 8.69 -70.71
N VAL A 116 23.74 8.66 -70.88
CA VAL A 116 22.84 7.82 -70.09
C VAL A 116 21.70 7.37 -71.02
N PRO A 117 21.72 6.11 -71.51
CA PRO A 117 20.58 5.57 -72.24
C PRO A 117 19.36 5.52 -71.31
N TYR A 118 18.19 5.91 -71.84
CA TYR A 118 16.88 5.86 -71.15
C TYR A 118 16.88 6.45 -69.71
N GLY A 119 17.33 7.71 -69.58
CA GLY A 119 17.45 8.41 -68.29
C GLY A 119 16.12 8.77 -67.61
N PHE A 120 16.15 8.82 -66.29
CA PHE A 120 15.08 9.33 -65.44
C PHE A 120 15.67 9.94 -64.16
N SER A 121 14.96 10.86 -63.52
CA SER A 121 15.40 11.49 -62.27
C SER A 121 14.40 11.32 -61.13
N ILE A 122 14.95 11.13 -59.93
CA ILE A 122 14.20 11.19 -58.68
C ILE A 122 14.36 12.62 -58.16
N VAL A 123 13.26 13.37 -58.09
CA VAL A 123 13.21 14.76 -57.67
C VAL A 123 12.59 14.85 -56.28
N PHE A 124 13.30 15.43 -55.32
CA PHE A 124 12.88 15.59 -53.93
C PHE A 124 12.29 16.98 -53.67
N ASP A 125 11.33 17.05 -52.76
CA ASP A 125 10.81 18.32 -52.23
C ASP A 125 11.94 19.09 -51.55
N GLY A 126 12.39 20.18 -52.18
CA GLY A 126 13.62 20.90 -51.82
C GLY A 126 14.60 21.11 -52.99
N GLY A 127 14.29 20.59 -54.18
CA GLY A 127 15.00 20.89 -55.43
C GLY A 127 16.25 20.03 -55.68
N LEU A 128 16.58 19.10 -54.78
CA LEU A 128 17.58 18.07 -55.01
C LEU A 128 17.02 17.03 -55.97
N PHE A 129 17.84 16.57 -56.92
CA PHE A 129 17.48 15.50 -57.83
C PHE A 129 18.64 14.54 -58.07
N GLN A 130 18.34 13.25 -58.18
CA GLN A 130 19.30 12.21 -58.52
C GLN A 130 18.96 11.66 -59.91
N GLN A 131 19.91 11.76 -60.84
CA GLN A 131 19.77 11.19 -62.18
C GLN A 131 20.19 9.73 -62.20
N LEU A 132 19.36 8.92 -62.84
CA LEU A 132 19.48 7.49 -63.05
C LEU A 132 19.22 7.16 -64.52
N GLY A 133 19.61 5.97 -64.97
CA GLY A 133 19.24 5.47 -66.30
C GLY A 133 19.34 3.96 -66.40
N ALA A 134 18.75 3.41 -67.44
CA ALA A 134 18.68 1.96 -67.69
C ALA A 134 19.18 1.62 -69.10
N ASN A 135 19.50 0.35 -69.36
CA ASN A 135 20.06 -0.05 -70.66
C ASN A 135 18.98 -0.08 -71.76
N THR A 136 17.73 -0.36 -71.39
CA THR A 136 16.59 -0.40 -72.32
C THR A 136 15.40 0.41 -71.81
N ALA A 137 14.47 0.73 -72.73
CA ALA A 137 13.23 1.40 -72.38
C ALA A 137 12.34 0.53 -71.46
N GLU A 138 12.30 -0.79 -71.67
CA GLU A 138 11.52 -1.70 -70.81
C GLU A 138 12.08 -1.75 -69.39
N GLU A 139 13.42 -1.78 -69.25
CA GLU A 139 14.06 -1.75 -67.94
C GLU A 139 13.75 -0.44 -67.19
N ARG A 140 13.85 0.70 -67.89
CA ARG A 140 13.49 2.01 -67.37
C ARG A 140 12.05 2.00 -66.86
N ASP A 141 11.09 1.61 -67.69
CA ASP A 141 9.67 1.66 -67.34
C ASP A 141 9.33 0.73 -66.17
N SER A 142 9.94 -0.44 -66.15
CA SER A 142 9.83 -1.36 -65.01
C SER A 142 10.46 -0.77 -63.73
N TRP A 143 11.55 0.01 -63.82
CA TRP A 143 12.16 0.67 -62.66
C TRP A 143 11.33 1.86 -62.19
N LEU A 144 10.76 2.65 -63.11
CA LEU A 144 9.82 3.73 -62.79
C LEU A 144 8.61 3.19 -62.03
N GLN A 145 8.03 2.08 -62.51
CA GLN A 145 6.89 1.43 -61.85
C GLN A 145 7.27 0.96 -60.43
N ALA A 146 8.43 0.30 -60.27
CA ALA A 146 8.89 -0.17 -58.96
C ALA A 146 9.12 0.99 -57.98
N LEU A 147 9.75 2.09 -58.43
CA LEU A 147 10.02 3.27 -57.60
C LEU A 147 8.74 4.02 -57.22
N GLN A 148 7.75 4.10 -58.11
CA GLN A 148 6.44 4.69 -57.81
C GLN A 148 5.67 3.87 -56.76
N LEU A 149 5.65 2.53 -56.91
CA LEU A 149 5.00 1.62 -55.95
C LEU A 149 5.69 1.64 -54.57
N ALA A 150 7.01 1.83 -54.55
CA ALA A 150 7.83 1.91 -53.34
C ALA A 150 7.75 3.26 -52.61
N SER A 151 7.13 4.29 -53.21
CA SER A 151 6.99 5.60 -52.58
C SER A 151 6.09 5.54 -51.34
N TYR A 152 6.45 6.29 -50.29
CA TYR A 152 5.66 6.34 -49.06
C TYR A 152 4.21 6.76 -49.29
N GLU A 153 3.96 7.72 -50.19
CA GLU A 153 2.62 8.21 -50.52
C GLU A 153 1.75 7.12 -51.16
N CYS A 154 2.31 6.34 -52.09
CA CYS A 154 1.60 5.22 -52.70
C CYS A 154 1.29 4.13 -51.68
N MET A 155 2.27 3.73 -50.86
CA MET A 155 2.05 2.76 -49.78
C MET A 155 1.01 3.24 -48.76
N ARG A 156 1.00 4.54 -48.42
CA ARG A 156 0.01 5.13 -47.52
C ARG A 156 -1.39 5.17 -48.13
N SER A 157 -1.50 5.50 -49.42
CA SER A 157 -2.76 5.48 -50.16
C SER A 157 -3.31 4.05 -50.29
N GLN A 158 -2.46 3.08 -50.60
CA GLN A 158 -2.82 1.66 -50.60
C GLN A 158 -3.24 1.17 -49.22
N LEU A 159 -2.54 1.57 -48.15
CA LEU A 159 -2.93 1.26 -46.78
C LEU A 159 -4.32 1.82 -46.45
N LEU A 160 -4.61 3.07 -46.82
CA LEU A 160 -5.92 3.71 -46.60
C LEU A 160 -7.03 3.01 -47.41
N SER A 161 -6.76 2.70 -48.69
CA SER A 161 -7.70 1.96 -49.55
C SER A 161 -7.96 0.55 -49.02
N LEU A 162 -6.91 -0.16 -48.59
CA LEU A 162 -7.04 -1.48 -47.96
C LEU A 162 -7.78 -1.38 -46.62
N ARG A 163 -7.56 -0.35 -45.81
CA ARG A 163 -8.34 -0.11 -44.58
C ARG A 163 -9.81 0.11 -44.90
N GLN A 164 -10.15 0.98 -45.86
CA GLN A 164 -11.53 1.18 -46.28
C GLN A 164 -12.17 -0.09 -46.86
N ARG A 165 -11.42 -0.88 -47.65
CA ARG A 165 -11.90 -2.15 -48.18
C ARG A 165 -12.09 -3.18 -47.07
N ILE A 166 -11.19 -3.24 -46.09
CA ILE A 166 -11.34 -4.09 -44.91
C ILE A 166 -12.55 -3.65 -44.10
N GLU A 167 -12.76 -2.34 -43.88
CA GLU A 167 -13.95 -1.80 -43.22
C GLU A 167 -15.24 -2.18 -43.96
N ALA A 168 -15.25 -2.11 -45.30
CA ALA A 168 -16.39 -2.49 -46.12
C ALA A 168 -16.66 -4.01 -46.15
N PHE A 169 -15.61 -4.85 -46.15
CA PHE A 169 -15.73 -6.32 -46.16
C PHE A 169 -15.93 -6.92 -44.76
N SER A 170 -15.48 -6.25 -43.70
CA SER A 170 -15.42 -6.79 -42.35
C SER A 170 -16.74 -6.72 -41.58
N GLY A 171 -17.87 -6.47 -42.25
CA GLY A 171 -19.23 -6.68 -41.74
C GLY A 171 -19.36 -6.46 -40.23
N HIS A 172 -19.23 -5.22 -39.77
CA HIS A 172 -19.40 -4.84 -38.36
C HIS A 172 -18.50 -5.61 -37.36
N LYS A 173 -17.17 -5.62 -37.57
CA LYS A 173 -16.23 -5.70 -36.43
C LYS A 173 -16.13 -4.33 -35.77
N TYR A 174 -17.19 -3.90 -35.09
CA TYR A 174 -16.95 -2.97 -33.98
C TYR A 174 -16.15 -3.76 -32.95
N ASP A 175 -15.07 -3.16 -32.46
CA ASP A 175 -14.13 -3.72 -31.49
C ASP A 175 -14.78 -3.91 -30.10
N THR A 176 -16.05 -4.32 -30.05
CA THR A 176 -16.84 -4.48 -28.83
C THR A 176 -16.50 -5.82 -28.20
N ASP A 177 -15.56 -5.76 -27.26
CA ASP A 177 -15.27 -6.86 -26.36
C ASP A 177 -16.32 -6.94 -25.24
N ILE A 178 -16.32 -8.06 -24.53
CA ILE A 178 -17.21 -8.30 -23.41
C ILE A 178 -17.01 -7.29 -22.26
N GLN A 179 -15.81 -6.72 -22.12
CA GLN A 179 -15.52 -5.74 -21.08
C GLN A 179 -16.26 -4.42 -21.34
N MET A 180 -16.24 -3.94 -22.58
CA MET A 180 -17.00 -2.76 -22.99
C MET A 180 -18.51 -3.00 -22.88
N LEU A 181 -19.00 -4.19 -23.25
CA LEU A 181 -20.42 -4.54 -23.06
C LEU A 181 -20.81 -4.46 -21.58
N ARG A 182 -19.98 -5.02 -20.69
CA ARG A 182 -20.20 -4.99 -19.24
C ARG A 182 -20.23 -3.57 -18.70
N LEU A 183 -19.30 -2.72 -19.14
CA LEU A 183 -19.25 -1.30 -18.78
C LEU A 183 -20.50 -0.55 -19.25
N GLN A 184 -20.95 -0.78 -20.50
CA GLN A 184 -22.16 -0.15 -21.04
C GLN A 184 -23.43 -0.53 -20.27
N ARG A 185 -23.49 -1.76 -19.74
CA ARG A 185 -24.63 -2.28 -18.96
C ARG A 185 -24.53 -1.99 -17.46
N GLY A 186 -23.41 -1.45 -16.97
CA GLY A 186 -23.16 -1.29 -15.54
C GLY A 186 -23.05 -2.63 -14.78
N THR A 187 -22.79 -3.73 -15.49
CA THR A 187 -22.60 -5.07 -14.92
C THR A 187 -21.13 -5.29 -14.57
N PHE A 188 -20.85 -5.74 -13.34
CA PHE A 188 -19.50 -6.06 -12.88
C PHE A 188 -19.33 -7.57 -12.76
N THR A 189 -18.12 -8.07 -13.05
CA THR A 189 -17.78 -9.48 -12.84
C THR A 189 -17.92 -9.81 -11.36
N ASP A 190 -18.78 -10.77 -11.04
CA ASP A 190 -18.89 -11.32 -9.69
C ASP A 190 -18.07 -12.61 -9.58
N PRO A 191 -16.98 -12.65 -8.80
CA PRO A 191 -16.21 -13.87 -8.61
C PRO A 191 -16.98 -14.98 -7.89
N ALA A 192 -18.09 -14.66 -7.22
CA ALA A 192 -18.98 -15.60 -6.57
C ALA A 192 -20.15 -16.03 -7.47
N GLU A 193 -20.36 -15.38 -8.62
CA GLU A 193 -21.34 -15.84 -9.61
C GLU A 193 -20.82 -17.14 -10.21
N VAL A 194 -21.64 -18.17 -10.09
CA VAL A 194 -21.36 -19.49 -10.63
C VAL A 194 -21.57 -19.46 -12.15
N PRO A 195 -20.57 -19.87 -12.95
CA PRO A 195 -20.72 -19.88 -14.41
C PRO A 195 -21.75 -20.92 -14.85
N MET A 196 -22.44 -20.65 -15.97
CA MET A 196 -23.39 -21.57 -16.58
C MET A 196 -22.70 -22.86 -17.05
N CYS A 197 -21.50 -22.72 -17.62
CA CYS A 197 -20.58 -23.79 -17.91
C CYS A 197 -19.17 -23.22 -18.09
N GLU A 198 -18.17 -24.08 -17.98
CA GLU A 198 -16.77 -23.77 -18.29
C GLU A 198 -16.30 -24.69 -19.41
N ILE A 199 -15.55 -24.14 -20.36
CA ILE A 199 -15.01 -24.92 -21.48
C ILE A 199 -13.49 -24.84 -21.56
N SER A 200 -12.88 -25.92 -22.04
CA SER A 200 -11.49 -25.96 -22.49
C SER A 200 -11.44 -26.39 -23.95
N LEU A 201 -10.42 -25.91 -24.65
CA LEU A 201 -10.32 -26.02 -26.10
C LEU A 201 -9.04 -26.74 -26.49
N ALA A 202 -9.14 -27.54 -27.54
CA ALA A 202 -8.00 -28.11 -28.25
C ALA A 202 -8.31 -28.18 -29.74
N CYS A 203 -7.30 -28.22 -30.59
CA CYS A 203 -7.48 -28.52 -32.02
C CYS A 203 -6.69 -29.75 -32.41
N ASP A 204 -7.16 -30.43 -33.46
CA ASP A 204 -6.51 -31.57 -34.08
C ASP A 204 -6.36 -31.32 -35.59
N ASN A 205 -5.23 -31.76 -36.15
CA ASN A 205 -4.96 -31.74 -37.59
C ASN A 205 -5.16 -30.37 -38.27
N LEU A 206 -4.72 -29.29 -37.63
CA LEU A 206 -4.70 -27.98 -38.29
C LEU A 206 -3.74 -27.99 -39.49
N LEU A 207 -4.20 -27.47 -40.62
CA LEU A 207 -3.41 -27.43 -41.85
C LEU A 207 -2.11 -26.64 -41.69
N CYS A 208 -1.04 -27.21 -42.22
CA CYS A 208 0.25 -26.54 -42.36
C CYS A 208 0.19 -25.42 -43.41
N ASP A 209 1.17 -24.51 -43.36
CA ASP A 209 1.39 -23.54 -44.43
C ASP A 209 1.84 -24.20 -45.74
N GLY A 210 1.95 -23.42 -46.82
CA GLY A 210 2.38 -23.92 -48.13
C GLY A 210 3.79 -24.52 -48.18
N HIS A 211 4.57 -24.40 -47.10
CA HIS A 211 5.89 -25.00 -46.94
C HIS A 211 5.87 -26.22 -45.99
N GLY A 212 4.68 -26.70 -45.59
CA GLY A 212 4.53 -27.85 -44.69
C GLY A 212 4.83 -27.53 -43.22
N ARG A 213 4.95 -26.26 -42.83
CA ARG A 213 5.21 -25.88 -41.43
C ARG A 213 3.90 -25.82 -40.64
N PRO A 214 3.87 -26.38 -39.42
CA PRO A 214 2.67 -26.33 -38.58
C PRO A 214 2.34 -24.87 -38.18
N PRO A 215 1.06 -24.54 -38.01
CA PRO A 215 0.63 -23.19 -37.65
C PRO A 215 1.04 -22.82 -36.22
N THR A 216 0.97 -21.53 -35.89
CA THR A 216 1.07 -21.01 -34.51
C THR A 216 -0.33 -20.59 -34.05
N PRO A 217 -1.17 -21.54 -33.60
CA PRO A 217 -2.58 -21.30 -33.39
C PRO A 217 -2.90 -20.46 -32.15
N VAL A 218 -3.94 -19.64 -32.29
CA VAL A 218 -4.69 -19.00 -31.21
C VAL A 218 -6.18 -19.05 -31.55
N LEU A 219 -7.03 -19.26 -30.54
CA LEU A 219 -8.48 -19.27 -30.72
C LEU A 219 -9.09 -17.98 -30.20
N GLU A 220 -9.97 -17.38 -31.01
CA GLU A 220 -10.84 -16.28 -30.63
C GLU A 220 -12.27 -16.79 -30.52
N ILE A 221 -12.92 -16.48 -29.41
CA ILE A 221 -14.29 -16.89 -29.10
C ILE A 221 -15.17 -15.65 -29.14
N ASP A 222 -16.09 -15.62 -30.11
CA ASP A 222 -17.10 -14.58 -30.26
C ASP A 222 -18.48 -15.12 -29.90
N VAL A 223 -19.32 -14.29 -29.30
CA VAL A 223 -20.73 -14.60 -29.01
C VAL A 223 -21.66 -13.66 -29.76
N GLN A 224 -22.80 -14.17 -30.21
CA GLN A 224 -23.87 -13.41 -30.84
C GLN A 224 -25.21 -13.79 -30.22
N SER A 225 -25.84 -12.83 -29.55
CA SER A 225 -27.19 -13.01 -28.98
C SER A 225 -28.25 -12.95 -30.08
N LYS A 226 -29.41 -13.59 -29.90
CA LYS A 226 -30.50 -13.56 -30.90
C LYS A 226 -31.04 -12.15 -31.17
N SER A 227 -31.06 -11.30 -30.14
CA SER A 227 -31.54 -9.92 -30.25
C SER A 227 -30.56 -8.98 -30.97
N SER A 228 -29.30 -9.39 -31.15
CA SER A 228 -28.27 -8.58 -31.79
C SER A 228 -27.64 -9.31 -32.98
N LYS A 229 -27.47 -8.61 -34.10
CA LYS A 229 -26.71 -9.14 -35.24
C LYS A 229 -25.19 -8.94 -35.08
N THR A 230 -24.72 -8.31 -34.00
CA THR A 230 -23.30 -8.06 -33.76
C THR A 230 -22.62 -9.24 -33.06
N TRP A 231 -21.40 -9.56 -33.50
CA TRP A 231 -20.53 -10.49 -32.79
C TRP A 231 -19.74 -9.72 -31.73
N ILE A 232 -19.70 -10.25 -30.51
CA ILE A 232 -18.98 -9.67 -29.37
C ILE A 232 -17.82 -10.59 -29.05
N LYS A 233 -16.61 -10.04 -28.98
CA LYS A 233 -15.43 -10.81 -28.58
C LYS A 233 -15.53 -11.17 -27.11
N TYR A 234 -15.68 -12.45 -26.83
CA TYR A 234 -15.94 -12.96 -25.48
C TYR A 234 -14.67 -13.40 -24.77
N ALA A 235 -13.81 -14.16 -25.46
CA ALA A 235 -12.57 -14.67 -24.91
C ALA A 235 -11.53 -14.93 -26.01
N ARG A 236 -10.28 -15.13 -25.58
CA ARG A 236 -9.16 -15.50 -26.44
C ARG A 236 -8.25 -16.45 -25.67
N THR A 237 -7.76 -17.49 -26.33
CA THR A 237 -6.81 -18.43 -25.71
C THR A 237 -5.37 -17.90 -25.78
N GLU A 238 -4.44 -18.58 -25.12
CA GLU A 238 -3.02 -18.35 -25.36
C GLU A 238 -2.58 -18.78 -26.77
N VAL A 239 -1.39 -18.34 -27.15
CA VAL A 239 -0.76 -18.71 -28.44
C VAL A 239 0.12 -19.95 -28.25
N VAL A 240 -0.19 -21.04 -28.96
CA VAL A 240 0.63 -22.26 -28.97
C VAL A 240 1.55 -22.23 -30.18
N GLU A 241 2.85 -22.47 -30.01
CA GLU A 241 3.82 -22.39 -31.10
C GLU A 241 3.87 -23.66 -31.95
N ARG A 242 3.85 -23.48 -33.28
CA ARG A 242 4.20 -24.50 -34.28
C ARG A 242 3.55 -25.86 -34.02
N SER A 243 2.24 -25.87 -33.82
CA SER A 243 1.49 -27.08 -33.50
C SER A 243 0.23 -27.21 -34.36
N SER A 244 0.10 -28.36 -35.02
CA SER A 244 -1.15 -28.77 -35.67
C SER A 244 -2.16 -29.38 -34.70
N ASN A 245 -1.74 -29.73 -33.47
CA ASN A 245 -2.57 -30.34 -32.44
C ASN A 245 -2.46 -29.57 -31.10
N PRO A 246 -2.82 -28.27 -31.07
CA PRO A 246 -2.67 -27.46 -29.86
C PRO A 246 -3.68 -27.85 -28.77
N SER A 247 -3.21 -27.91 -27.52
CA SER A 247 -4.05 -27.87 -26.32
C SER A 247 -3.88 -26.53 -25.60
N PHE A 248 -5.00 -25.88 -25.27
CA PHE A 248 -5.03 -24.58 -24.61
C PHE A 248 -5.33 -24.78 -23.12
N LEU A 249 -4.52 -24.15 -22.27
CA LEU A 249 -4.60 -24.19 -20.80
C LEU A 249 -5.59 -23.16 -20.26
N THR A 250 -5.81 -22.05 -20.96
CA THR A 250 -6.86 -21.08 -20.62
C THR A 250 -8.24 -21.69 -20.81
N THR A 251 -9.13 -21.50 -19.83
CA THR A 251 -10.53 -21.89 -19.95
C THR A 251 -11.45 -20.69 -20.13
N VAL A 252 -12.64 -20.94 -20.67
CA VAL A 252 -13.65 -19.91 -20.90
C VAL A 252 -14.87 -20.21 -20.05
N SER A 253 -15.18 -19.32 -19.11
CA SER A 253 -16.38 -19.40 -18.27
C SER A 253 -17.51 -18.56 -18.87
N PHE A 254 -18.64 -19.19 -19.19
CA PHE A 254 -19.84 -18.50 -19.66
C PHE A 254 -20.72 -18.09 -18.48
N ARG A 255 -21.09 -16.81 -18.40
CA ARG A 255 -21.85 -16.25 -17.28
C ARG A 255 -23.24 -15.83 -17.70
N ALA A 256 -24.21 -16.02 -16.82
CA ALA A 256 -25.58 -15.58 -17.07
C ALA A 256 -25.68 -14.04 -17.05
N SER A 257 -24.88 -13.38 -16.22
CA SER A 257 -24.81 -11.91 -16.13
C SER A 257 -24.41 -11.21 -17.44
N ASP A 258 -23.77 -11.92 -18.37
CA ASP A 258 -23.41 -11.40 -19.69
C ASP A 258 -24.60 -11.38 -20.68
N GLY A 259 -25.77 -11.90 -20.28
CA GLY A 259 -26.97 -11.97 -21.11
C GLY A 259 -26.91 -13.09 -22.15
N LEU A 260 -26.23 -14.19 -21.82
CA LEU A 260 -26.18 -15.40 -22.64
C LEU A 260 -27.49 -16.18 -22.47
N THR A 261 -27.97 -16.76 -23.57
CA THR A 261 -29.19 -17.58 -23.64
C THR A 261 -28.90 -18.90 -24.35
N THR A 262 -29.79 -19.88 -24.27
CA THR A 262 -29.63 -21.17 -24.95
C THR A 262 -29.51 -21.03 -26.48
N GLU A 263 -30.10 -19.98 -27.06
CA GLU A 263 -30.06 -19.68 -28.49
C GLU A 263 -28.82 -18.86 -28.92
N THR A 264 -27.99 -18.42 -27.98
CA THR A 264 -26.77 -17.64 -28.28
C THR A 264 -25.83 -18.45 -29.17
N LYS A 265 -25.36 -17.85 -30.26
CA LYS A 265 -24.38 -18.47 -31.16
C LYS A 265 -22.97 -18.17 -30.66
N ILE A 266 -22.13 -19.19 -30.64
CA ILE A 266 -20.71 -19.10 -30.33
C ILE A 266 -19.94 -19.39 -31.61
N ARG A 267 -19.07 -18.47 -32.02
CA ARG A 267 -18.13 -18.65 -33.11
C ARG A 267 -16.73 -18.79 -32.53
N ILE A 268 -16.05 -19.87 -32.87
CA ILE A 268 -14.66 -20.09 -32.49
C ILE A 268 -13.84 -20.04 -33.77
N THR A 269 -12.91 -19.09 -33.83
CA THR A 269 -12.05 -18.85 -34.99
C THR A 269 -10.62 -19.18 -34.62
N ALA A 270 -9.99 -20.09 -35.38
CA ALA A 270 -8.57 -20.38 -35.26
C ALA A 270 -7.78 -19.43 -36.14
N TYR A 271 -6.77 -18.77 -35.58
CA TYR A 271 -5.84 -17.90 -36.28
C TYR A 271 -4.42 -18.46 -36.21
N ASP A 272 -3.66 -18.31 -37.29
CA ASP A 272 -2.23 -18.57 -37.34
C ASP A 272 -1.46 -17.27 -37.09
N VAL A 273 -0.81 -17.17 -35.93
CA VAL A 273 -0.02 -15.99 -35.55
C VAL A 273 1.29 -15.99 -36.33
N ARG A 274 1.43 -15.05 -37.27
CA ARG A 274 2.63 -14.88 -38.10
C ARG A 274 3.72 -14.09 -37.37
N GLU A 275 3.32 -13.09 -36.59
CA GLU A 275 4.25 -12.25 -35.83
C GLU A 275 3.65 -11.86 -34.47
N ARG A 276 4.31 -12.25 -33.38
CA ARG A 276 3.79 -12.05 -32.00
C ARG A 276 3.83 -10.60 -31.52
N VAL A 277 4.82 -9.82 -31.94
CA VAL A 277 5.03 -8.45 -31.43
C VAL A 277 3.96 -7.48 -31.94
N SER A 278 3.67 -7.57 -33.24
CA SER A 278 2.58 -6.85 -33.92
C SER A 278 1.21 -7.52 -33.74
N GLN A 279 1.18 -8.74 -33.17
CA GLN A 279 0.00 -9.61 -33.11
C GLN A 279 -0.62 -9.89 -34.49
N THR A 280 0.20 -9.87 -35.55
CA THR A 280 -0.26 -10.17 -36.90
C THR A 280 -0.66 -11.64 -36.99
N ALA A 281 -1.94 -11.90 -37.27
CA ALA A 281 -2.49 -13.25 -37.35
C ALA A 281 -3.44 -13.40 -38.55
N THR A 282 -3.42 -14.56 -39.19
CA THR A 282 -4.27 -14.89 -40.35
C THR A 282 -5.30 -15.96 -39.98
N PRO A 283 -6.60 -15.77 -40.26
CA PRO A 283 -7.61 -16.77 -39.93
C PRO A 283 -7.39 -18.05 -40.74
N ILE A 284 -7.38 -19.19 -40.04
CA ILE A 284 -7.24 -20.54 -40.63
C ILE A 284 -8.64 -21.07 -40.98
N GLY A 285 -9.54 -21.05 -40.00
CA GLY A 285 -10.92 -21.52 -40.14
C GLY A 285 -11.75 -21.22 -38.90
N SER A 286 -13.07 -21.38 -39.03
CA SER A 286 -14.01 -21.13 -37.94
C SER A 286 -15.07 -22.22 -37.83
N ALA A 287 -15.64 -22.36 -36.64
CA ALA A 287 -16.80 -23.19 -36.36
C ALA A 287 -17.84 -22.35 -35.61
N ILE A 288 -19.13 -22.59 -35.88
CA ILE A 288 -20.24 -21.93 -35.20
C ILE A 288 -21.12 -23.00 -34.57
N VAL A 289 -21.44 -22.82 -33.30
CA VAL A 289 -22.35 -23.67 -32.51
C VAL A 289 -23.33 -22.84 -31.72
N THR A 290 -24.44 -23.44 -31.33
CA THR A 290 -25.37 -22.85 -30.35
C THR A 290 -24.92 -23.19 -28.94
N PHE A 291 -25.16 -22.27 -28.00
CA PHE A 291 -24.79 -22.44 -26.60
C PHE A 291 -25.46 -23.67 -25.96
N SER A 292 -26.73 -23.96 -26.30
CA SER A 292 -27.42 -25.18 -25.87
C SER A 292 -26.64 -26.45 -26.20
N THR A 293 -26.13 -26.56 -27.44
CA THR A 293 -25.34 -27.72 -27.88
C THR A 293 -24.06 -27.90 -27.07
N VAL A 294 -23.41 -26.79 -26.71
CA VAL A 294 -22.23 -26.81 -25.84
C VAL A 294 -22.60 -27.31 -24.44
N GLN A 295 -23.69 -26.82 -23.85
CA GLN A 295 -24.11 -27.25 -22.51
C GLN A 295 -24.54 -28.72 -22.44
N ASP A 296 -25.25 -29.21 -23.46
CA ASP A 296 -25.82 -30.56 -23.47
C ASP A 296 -24.78 -31.67 -23.72
N THR A 297 -23.63 -31.32 -24.30
CA THR A 297 -22.62 -32.29 -24.72
C THR A 297 -21.31 -32.11 -23.96
N PRO A 298 -20.87 -33.09 -23.14
CA PRO A 298 -19.68 -32.94 -22.30
C PRO A 298 -18.37 -32.85 -23.09
N ARG A 299 -18.35 -33.38 -24.32
CA ARG A 299 -17.23 -33.26 -25.25
C ARG A 299 -17.72 -33.20 -26.68
N LEU A 300 -17.45 -32.09 -27.36
CA LEU A 300 -17.79 -31.87 -28.76
C LEU A 300 -16.53 -31.90 -29.62
N ARG A 301 -16.62 -32.51 -30.80
CA ARG A 301 -15.57 -32.44 -31.82
C ARG A 301 -16.17 -31.99 -33.14
N ILE A 302 -15.72 -30.85 -33.65
CA ILE A 302 -16.38 -30.10 -34.73
C ILE A 302 -15.36 -29.72 -35.80
N PRO A 303 -15.66 -29.86 -37.10
CA PRO A 303 -14.74 -29.44 -38.15
C PRO A 303 -14.62 -27.91 -38.21
N LEU A 304 -13.38 -27.41 -38.28
CA LEU A 304 -13.10 -26.01 -38.60
C LEU A 304 -13.18 -25.82 -40.11
N LYS A 305 -13.98 -24.86 -40.57
CA LYS A 305 -14.18 -24.56 -42.00
C LYS A 305 -13.42 -23.30 -42.41
N SER A 306 -12.71 -23.36 -43.54
CA SER A 306 -12.10 -22.18 -44.18
C SER A 306 -13.16 -21.26 -44.79
N ALA A 307 -12.73 -20.09 -45.27
CA ALA A 307 -13.58 -19.21 -46.09
C ALA A 307 -14.11 -19.90 -47.37
N LYS A 308 -13.38 -20.89 -47.89
CA LYS A 308 -13.81 -21.71 -49.04
C LYS A 308 -14.63 -22.94 -48.61
N THR A 309 -15.08 -22.99 -47.35
CA THR A 309 -15.85 -24.07 -46.73
C THR A 309 -15.15 -25.44 -46.65
N THR A 310 -13.85 -25.48 -46.94
CA THR A 310 -13.04 -26.70 -46.78
C THR A 310 -12.71 -26.95 -45.32
N THR A 311 -12.65 -28.23 -44.90
CA THR A 311 -12.21 -28.60 -43.55
C THR A 311 -10.72 -28.37 -43.43
N VAL A 312 -10.31 -27.56 -42.45
CA VAL A 312 -8.90 -27.19 -42.21
C VAL A 312 -8.32 -27.76 -40.91
N GLY A 313 -9.11 -28.58 -40.22
CA GLY A 313 -8.79 -29.20 -38.94
C GLY A 313 -10.06 -29.43 -38.13
N PHE A 314 -9.88 -29.89 -36.89
CA PHE A 314 -10.98 -30.15 -35.97
C PHE A 314 -10.77 -29.38 -34.66
N LEU A 315 -11.86 -28.87 -34.10
CA LEU A 315 -11.92 -28.25 -32.79
C LEU A 315 -12.55 -29.25 -31.82
N THR A 316 -11.87 -29.52 -30.71
CA THR A 316 -12.40 -30.26 -29.57
C THR A 316 -12.75 -29.29 -28.45
N ILE A 317 -13.99 -29.34 -27.97
CA ILE A 317 -14.50 -28.55 -26.84
C ILE A 317 -14.83 -29.54 -25.71
N ASN A 318 -14.15 -29.43 -24.58
CA ASN A 318 -14.52 -30.14 -23.36
C ASN A 318 -15.35 -29.19 -22.49
N VAL A 319 -16.45 -29.69 -21.93
CA VAL A 319 -17.43 -28.89 -21.20
C VAL A 319 -17.60 -29.44 -19.80
N TRP A 320 -17.52 -28.55 -18.83
CA TRP A 320 -17.82 -28.84 -17.43
C TRP A 320 -19.09 -28.08 -17.04
N ASN A 321 -20.02 -28.79 -16.40
CA ASN A 321 -21.29 -28.25 -15.91
C ASN A 321 -21.31 -28.28 -14.38
N LEU A 322 -22.13 -27.42 -13.77
CA LEU A 322 -22.38 -27.40 -12.33
C LEU A 322 -23.51 -28.40 -12.00
N GLU A 323 -23.34 -29.27 -11.00
CA GLU A 323 -24.44 -30.13 -10.52
C GLU A 323 -25.49 -29.28 -9.76
N ALA A 324 -26.77 -29.53 -10.05
CA ALA A 324 -27.83 -29.36 -9.06
C ALA A 324 -27.64 -30.45 -8.00
N GLU A 325 -27.83 -30.14 -6.71
CA GLU A 325 -27.71 -31.12 -5.63
C GLU A 325 -28.46 -32.43 -6.00
N ASP A 326 -27.70 -33.52 -6.06
CA ASP A 326 -28.23 -34.87 -6.26
C ASP A 326 -29.20 -35.15 -5.11
N LYS A 327 -30.51 -35.12 -5.38
CA LYS A 327 -31.51 -35.79 -4.53
C LYS A 327 -31.28 -37.29 -4.66
N GLY A 328 -30.34 -37.78 -3.87
CA GLY A 328 -30.21 -39.16 -3.41
C GLY A 328 -30.41 -40.26 -4.45
N ASN A 329 -29.34 -40.67 -5.12
CA ASN A 329 -29.17 -42.06 -5.52
C ASN A 329 -28.20 -42.73 -4.54
N SER A 330 -28.65 -42.90 -3.30
CA SER A 330 -28.01 -43.82 -2.36
C SER A 330 -28.19 -45.24 -2.90
N THR A 331 -27.09 -45.96 -3.01
CA THR A 331 -27.06 -47.41 -3.16
C THR A 331 -27.62 -48.04 -1.88
N GLU A 332 -28.93 -48.25 -1.81
CA GLU A 332 -29.56 -49.03 -0.75
C GLU A 332 -29.30 -50.53 -0.99
N SER A 333 -28.31 -51.06 -0.29
CA SER A 333 -28.27 -52.47 0.08
C SER A 333 -28.52 -52.62 1.58
N THR A 334 -29.71 -52.19 2.02
CA THR A 334 -30.32 -52.55 3.32
C THR A 334 -31.83 -52.55 3.15
N PRO A 335 -32.57 -53.65 3.45
CA PRO A 335 -34.01 -53.69 3.26
C PRO A 335 -34.73 -53.20 4.52
N SER A 336 -35.50 -52.11 4.42
CA SER A 336 -36.58 -51.84 5.39
C SER A 336 -37.66 -50.89 4.85
N ARG A 337 -38.67 -51.51 4.24
CA ARG A 337 -40.12 -51.35 4.49
C ARG A 337 -40.81 -50.00 4.13
N ASN A 338 -41.56 -50.09 3.02
CA ASN A 338 -42.87 -49.49 2.72
C ASN A 338 -42.98 -47.98 2.38
N ALA A 339 -43.15 -47.69 1.08
CA ALA A 339 -44.35 -47.01 0.56
C ALA A 339 -44.51 -47.27 -0.95
N VAL A 340 -45.75 -47.58 -1.36
CA VAL A 340 -46.21 -48.01 -2.68
C VAL A 340 -46.68 -46.81 -3.51
N TYR A 341 -46.77 -47.01 -4.85
CA TYR A 341 -47.37 -46.19 -5.92
C TYR A 341 -46.42 -45.24 -6.66
N GLY A 342 -46.25 -45.27 -7.99
CA GLY A 342 -46.86 -46.06 -9.06
C GLY A 342 -46.15 -45.86 -10.41
N ASN A 343 -46.26 -46.88 -11.27
CA ASN A 343 -45.80 -47.07 -12.64
C ASN A 343 -45.67 -45.84 -13.58
N ASN A 344 -44.57 -45.75 -14.34
CA ASN A 344 -44.56 -46.25 -15.73
C ASN A 344 -43.16 -46.29 -16.37
N ASN A 345 -42.86 -47.45 -16.96
CA ASN A 345 -41.63 -47.85 -17.65
C ASN A 345 -41.38 -47.10 -18.97
N GLN A 346 -40.11 -46.82 -19.27
CA GLN A 346 -39.52 -47.16 -20.58
C GLN A 346 -38.03 -47.47 -20.40
N HIS A 347 -37.74 -48.77 -20.33
CA HIS A 347 -36.42 -49.36 -20.20
C HIS A 347 -35.81 -49.52 -21.60
N LEU A 348 -34.81 -48.71 -21.97
CA LEU A 348 -34.01 -48.91 -23.17
C LEU A 348 -32.76 -49.73 -22.79
N LEU A 349 -32.77 -51.00 -23.18
CA LEU A 349 -31.66 -51.94 -23.08
C LEU A 349 -30.53 -51.50 -24.03
N SER A 350 -29.38 -51.06 -23.49
CA SER A 350 -28.15 -50.89 -24.27
C SER A 350 -27.09 -51.93 -23.88
N HIS A 351 -26.67 -52.64 -24.92
CA HIS A 351 -25.74 -53.75 -25.06
C HIS A 351 -24.47 -53.74 -24.17
N ARG A 352 -24.20 -54.87 -23.49
CA ARG A 352 -22.88 -55.21 -22.94
C ARG A 352 -21.92 -55.56 -24.07
N ARG A 353 -20.99 -54.67 -24.43
CA ARG A 353 -19.59 -54.99 -24.81
C ARG A 353 -18.82 -53.74 -25.27
N SER A 354 -18.12 -53.13 -24.32
CA SER A 354 -16.73 -52.65 -24.48
C SER A 354 -16.29 -52.11 -23.12
N GLN A 355 -15.97 -53.02 -22.19
CA GLN A 355 -15.20 -52.66 -20.99
C GLN A 355 -13.72 -52.64 -21.35
N SER A 356 -13.14 -51.45 -21.48
CA SER A 356 -11.69 -51.24 -21.37
C SER A 356 -11.31 -49.85 -20.83
N LEU A 357 -12.25 -49.07 -20.28
CA LEU A 357 -11.96 -47.86 -19.51
C LEU A 357 -12.88 -47.80 -18.29
N PRO A 358 -12.41 -47.33 -17.12
CA PRO A 358 -13.27 -47.13 -15.96
C PRO A 358 -14.49 -46.26 -16.33
N PRO A 359 -15.68 -46.50 -15.75
CA PRO A 359 -16.84 -45.67 -16.01
C PRO A 359 -16.61 -44.26 -15.43
N ARG A 360 -16.66 -43.25 -16.30
CA ARG A 360 -17.01 -41.84 -16.04
C ARG A 360 -16.44 -41.23 -14.73
N LEU A 361 -15.23 -40.65 -14.78
CA LEU A 361 -14.96 -39.46 -13.95
C LEU A 361 -15.85 -38.33 -14.48
N GLY A 362 -16.94 -38.02 -13.77
CA GLY A 362 -17.89 -36.99 -14.17
C GLY A 362 -17.20 -35.62 -14.36
N THR A 363 -17.53 -34.95 -15.47
CA THR A 363 -17.18 -33.56 -15.79
C THR A 363 -17.89 -32.60 -14.84
N LYS A 364 -17.42 -32.52 -13.58
CA LYS A 364 -18.03 -31.70 -12.51
C LYS A 364 -17.23 -30.41 -12.27
N ILE A 365 -17.88 -29.25 -12.25
CA ILE A 365 -17.25 -27.99 -11.79
C ILE A 365 -17.30 -27.95 -10.26
N LYS A 366 -16.13 -27.86 -9.60
CA LYS A 366 -16.05 -27.39 -8.21
C LYS A 366 -15.81 -25.89 -8.22
N PHE A 367 -16.72 -25.13 -7.62
CA PHE A 367 -16.63 -23.67 -7.57
C PHE A 367 -16.33 -23.19 -6.14
N PRO A 368 -15.29 -22.36 -5.93
CA PRO A 368 -14.90 -21.92 -4.60
C PRO A 368 -15.83 -20.85 -4.03
N HIS A 369 -16.21 -21.01 -2.75
CA HIS A 369 -16.87 -19.93 -2.02
C HIS A 369 -15.89 -18.79 -1.75
N GLN A 370 -16.16 -17.60 -2.30
CA GLN A 370 -15.25 -16.45 -2.27
C GLN A 370 -15.25 -15.68 -0.93
N GLY A 371 -16.02 -16.12 0.07
CA GLY A 371 -16.21 -15.40 1.32
C GLY A 371 -16.85 -14.03 1.08
N GLN A 372 -16.50 -13.05 1.90
CA GLN A 372 -17.04 -11.68 1.80
C GLN A 372 -16.18 -10.76 0.94
N LEU A 373 -15.57 -11.28 -0.13
CA LEU A 373 -14.62 -10.54 -0.99
C LEU A 373 -15.18 -9.20 -1.48
N LYS A 374 -16.46 -9.16 -1.89
CA LYS A 374 -17.13 -7.96 -2.39
C LYS A 374 -17.26 -6.84 -1.36
N LEU A 375 -17.20 -7.13 -0.06
CA LEU A 375 -17.28 -6.10 0.97
C LEU A 375 -16.02 -5.23 0.94
N LEU A 376 -14.84 -5.87 0.88
CA LEU A 376 -13.54 -5.22 1.00
C LEU A 376 -12.89 -4.86 -0.33
N PHE A 377 -13.20 -5.60 -1.40
CA PHE A 377 -12.57 -5.46 -2.71
C PHE A 377 -13.57 -5.09 -3.80
N ALA A 378 -13.08 -4.40 -4.83
CA ALA A 378 -13.84 -3.93 -5.97
C ALA A 378 -13.17 -4.33 -7.29
N ASN A 379 -13.93 -4.22 -8.39
CA ASN A 379 -13.46 -4.42 -9.76
C ASN A 379 -12.61 -5.68 -9.99
N PRO A 380 -13.07 -6.87 -9.55
CA PRO A 380 -12.28 -8.09 -9.66
C PRO A 380 -12.19 -8.52 -11.13
N TYR A 381 -10.98 -8.91 -11.53
CA TYR A 381 -10.71 -9.61 -12.78
C TYR A 381 -10.46 -11.09 -12.46
N VAL A 382 -11.05 -12.00 -13.23
CA VAL A 382 -10.98 -13.44 -13.00
C VAL A 382 -10.48 -14.12 -14.26
N GLN A 383 -9.45 -14.94 -14.13
CA GLN A 383 -8.94 -15.82 -15.19
C GLN A 383 -8.89 -17.26 -14.68
N THR A 384 -9.35 -18.20 -15.48
CA THR A 384 -9.39 -19.63 -15.14
C THR A 384 -8.50 -20.45 -16.06
N TYR A 385 -7.93 -21.52 -15.51
CA TYR A 385 -7.01 -22.41 -16.21
C TYR A 385 -7.25 -23.87 -15.83
N ARG A 386 -6.89 -24.76 -16.76
CA ARG A 386 -6.76 -26.20 -16.53
C ARG A 386 -5.37 -26.67 -16.94
N PHE A 387 -4.62 -27.19 -15.97
CA PHE A 387 -3.29 -27.77 -16.17
C PHE A 387 -3.31 -29.28 -15.96
N HIS A 388 -2.34 -29.99 -16.49
CA HIS A 388 -2.18 -31.44 -16.31
C HIS A 388 -1.39 -31.74 -15.04
N SER A 389 -1.93 -32.67 -14.25
CA SER A 389 -1.27 -33.22 -13.08
C SER A 389 -0.29 -34.31 -13.49
N GLY A 390 0.91 -34.33 -12.88
CA GLY A 390 1.90 -35.40 -13.05
C GLY A 390 1.43 -36.76 -12.52
N LEU A 391 0.35 -36.78 -11.74
CA LEU A 391 -0.31 -37.99 -11.24
C LEU A 391 -1.48 -38.45 -12.14
N GLY A 392 -1.69 -37.79 -13.29
CA GLY A 392 -2.88 -37.92 -14.12
C GLY A 392 -4.01 -37.00 -13.63
N GLY A 393 -4.96 -36.70 -14.53
CA GLY A 393 -6.07 -35.76 -14.28
C GLY A 393 -5.71 -34.28 -14.45
N ASP A 394 -6.68 -33.42 -14.14
CA ASP A 394 -6.57 -31.97 -14.31
C ASP A 394 -6.35 -31.25 -12.96
N ILE A 395 -5.69 -30.10 -13.04
CA ILE A 395 -5.57 -29.09 -11.99
C ILE A 395 -6.38 -27.87 -12.44
N CYS A 396 -7.47 -27.59 -11.75
CA CYS A 396 -8.27 -26.38 -11.96
C CYS A 396 -7.70 -25.22 -11.16
N VAL A 397 -7.51 -24.07 -11.80
CA VAL A 397 -6.96 -22.85 -11.17
C VAL A 397 -7.85 -21.66 -11.48
N HIS A 398 -8.27 -20.95 -10.42
CA HIS A 398 -8.96 -19.67 -10.52
C HIS A 398 -8.05 -18.57 -9.99
N GLU A 399 -7.58 -17.71 -10.89
CA GLU A 399 -6.77 -16.54 -10.57
C GLU A 399 -7.66 -15.29 -10.53
N ILE A 400 -7.54 -14.49 -9.47
CA ILE A 400 -8.34 -13.29 -9.24
C ILE A 400 -7.41 -12.15 -8.86
N MET A 401 -7.59 -11.00 -9.51
CA MET A 401 -7.02 -9.73 -9.08
C MET A 401 -8.14 -8.76 -8.71
N ALA A 402 -8.10 -8.17 -7.50
CA ALA A 402 -9.11 -7.23 -7.04
C ALA A 402 -8.51 -6.00 -6.36
N GLU A 403 -9.19 -4.86 -6.50
CA GLU A 403 -8.75 -3.55 -5.99
C GLU A 403 -9.21 -3.36 -4.53
N SER A 404 -8.33 -2.87 -3.65
CA SER A 404 -8.66 -2.69 -2.23
C SER A 404 -9.44 -1.39 -1.99
N LYS A 405 -10.67 -1.48 -1.46
CA LYS A 405 -11.45 -0.28 -1.12
C LYS A 405 -10.81 0.57 -0.02
N LEU A 406 -9.89 -0.01 0.74
CA LEU A 406 -9.16 0.68 1.81
C LEU A 406 -8.05 1.61 1.30
N CYS A 407 -7.66 1.51 0.02
CA CYS A 407 -6.51 2.23 -0.55
C CYS A 407 -6.55 3.75 -0.31
N PHE A 408 -7.73 4.37 -0.41
CA PHE A 408 -7.90 5.81 -0.19
C PHE A 408 -8.60 6.14 1.12
N GLN A 409 -9.41 5.22 1.65
CA GLN A 409 -10.20 5.44 2.88
C GLN A 409 -9.35 5.35 4.15
N PHE A 410 -8.47 4.36 4.22
CA PHE A 410 -7.65 4.14 5.43
C PHE A 410 -6.61 5.26 5.65
N PRO A 411 -5.90 5.76 4.64
CA PRO A 411 -5.01 6.93 4.80
C PRO A 411 -5.72 8.18 5.34
N GLN A 412 -7.01 8.40 5.03
CA GLN A 412 -7.77 9.53 5.57
C GLN A 412 -7.91 9.46 7.10
N HIS A 413 -8.00 8.25 7.67
CA HIS A 413 -8.03 8.06 9.12
C HIS A 413 -6.67 8.39 9.76
N LEU A 414 -5.57 7.97 9.13
CA LEU A 414 -4.21 8.30 9.59
C LEU A 414 -3.95 9.81 9.54
N LEU A 415 -4.28 10.45 8.43
CA LEU A 415 -4.21 11.91 8.30
C LEU A 415 -5.07 12.60 9.36
N GLY A 416 -6.22 12.04 9.72
CA GLY A 416 -7.04 12.53 10.84
C GLY A 416 -6.29 12.58 12.18
N ILE A 417 -5.52 11.53 12.51
CA ILE A 417 -4.69 11.48 13.72
C ILE A 417 -3.56 12.52 13.65
N TRP A 418 -2.87 12.61 12.52
CA TRP A 418 -1.76 13.55 12.34
C TRP A 418 -2.20 15.01 12.35
N ILE A 419 -3.33 15.35 11.70
CA ILE A 419 -3.95 16.66 11.77
C ILE A 419 -4.29 17.03 13.21
N GLN A 420 -4.84 16.08 13.97
CA GLN A 420 -5.17 16.31 15.37
C GLN A 420 -3.92 16.56 16.21
N GLU A 421 -2.85 15.80 15.99
CA GLU A 421 -1.58 15.99 16.68
C GLU A 421 -0.92 17.34 16.34
N GLU A 422 -0.92 17.77 15.07
CA GLU A 422 -0.42 19.11 14.69
C GLU A 422 -1.24 20.24 15.31
N LYS A 423 -2.58 20.09 15.41
CA LYS A 423 -3.45 21.06 16.10
C LYS A 423 -3.11 21.16 17.58
N GLU A 424 -2.83 20.04 18.24
CA GLU A 424 -2.41 20.05 19.63
C GLU A 424 -1.07 20.76 19.79
N LEU A 425 -0.07 20.48 18.94
CA LEU A 425 1.22 21.17 18.99
C LEU A 425 1.11 22.68 18.76
N LEU A 426 0.21 23.14 17.88
CA LEU A 426 -0.10 24.57 17.71
C LEU A 426 -0.65 25.19 18.99
N GLN A 427 -1.58 24.50 19.66
CA GLN A 427 -2.14 24.95 20.94
C GLN A 427 -1.08 25.01 22.04
N GLU A 428 -0.16 24.04 22.06
CA GLU A 428 0.94 23.99 23.03
C GLU A 428 1.86 25.22 22.86
N VAL A 429 2.28 25.52 21.63
CA VAL A 429 3.15 26.68 21.33
C VAL A 429 2.43 28.02 21.58
N ALA A 430 1.15 28.12 21.22
CA ALA A 430 0.34 29.31 21.49
C ALA A 430 0.10 29.54 22.99
N GLY A 431 -0.07 28.46 23.77
CA GLY A 431 -0.30 28.48 25.21
C GLY A 431 0.87 29.04 26.03
N MET A 432 2.06 29.12 25.44
CA MET A 432 3.24 29.73 26.05
C MET A 432 3.10 31.26 26.26
N GLY A 433 2.28 31.91 25.43
CA GLY A 433 2.20 33.36 25.35
C GLY A 433 3.35 33.95 24.51
N GLU A 434 3.32 35.27 24.32
CA GLU A 434 4.29 35.98 23.47
C GLU A 434 5.66 36.07 24.16
N LEU A 435 6.72 35.60 23.50
CA LEU A 435 8.10 35.72 23.97
C LEU A 435 8.76 37.02 23.48
N ARG A 436 9.82 37.46 24.17
CA ARG A 436 10.73 38.55 23.77
C ARG A 436 11.75 38.06 22.72
N GLU A 437 12.35 38.98 21.97
CA GLU A 437 13.46 38.65 21.07
C GLU A 437 14.70 38.16 21.85
N PRO A 438 15.49 37.20 21.32
CA PRO A 438 15.42 36.59 19.97
C PRO A 438 14.46 35.39 19.87
N TRP A 439 13.78 35.02 20.96
CA TRP A 439 12.94 33.82 21.02
C TRP A 439 11.58 33.99 20.36
N HIS A 440 11.09 35.22 20.24
CA HIS A 440 9.88 35.55 19.48
C HIS A 440 9.99 35.06 18.02
N THR A 441 11.10 35.36 17.34
CA THR A 441 11.34 34.91 15.97
C THR A 441 11.29 33.38 15.86
N LYS A 442 11.96 32.66 16.77
CA LYS A 442 11.93 31.19 16.81
C LYS A 442 10.53 30.62 17.11
N GLN A 443 9.76 31.28 17.97
CA GLN A 443 8.38 30.90 18.29
C GLN A 443 7.47 31.03 17.05
N VAL A 444 7.60 32.13 16.30
CA VAL A 444 6.83 32.35 15.06
C VAL A 444 7.23 31.34 13.98
N GLU A 445 8.53 31.07 13.80
CA GLU A 445 9.01 30.00 12.90
C GLU A 445 8.42 28.63 13.27
N LEU A 446 8.36 28.30 14.57
CA LEU A 446 7.81 27.04 15.03
C LEU A 446 6.30 26.94 14.75
N LEU A 447 5.54 28.02 14.96
CA LEU A 447 4.11 28.09 14.62
C LEU A 447 3.89 27.92 13.11
N ASP A 448 4.67 28.61 12.28
CA ASP A 448 4.54 28.55 10.83
C ASP A 448 4.79 27.14 10.29
N ARG A 449 5.81 26.44 10.81
CA ARG A 449 6.07 25.02 10.45
C ARG A 449 4.87 24.11 10.74
N HIS A 450 4.22 24.27 11.89
CA HIS A 450 3.04 23.47 12.23
C HIS A 450 1.81 23.83 11.41
N LEU A 451 1.58 25.12 11.15
CA LEU A 451 0.51 25.57 10.25
C LEU A 451 0.70 25.00 8.85
N HIS A 452 1.93 24.99 8.36
CA HIS A 452 2.27 24.40 7.06
C HIS A 452 2.00 22.89 7.02
N LEU A 453 2.46 22.12 8.01
CA LEU A 453 2.16 20.69 8.10
C LEU A 453 0.66 20.42 8.21
N LEU A 454 -0.05 21.20 9.04
CA LEU A 454 -1.49 21.10 9.19
C LEU A 454 -2.21 21.32 7.86
N HIS A 455 -1.78 22.31 7.07
CA HIS A 455 -2.28 22.57 5.74
C HIS A 455 -2.02 21.38 4.80
N LEU A 456 -0.78 20.89 4.74
CA LEU A 456 -0.41 19.74 3.89
C LEU A 456 -1.25 18.49 4.21
N TYR A 457 -1.36 18.11 5.48
CA TYR A 457 -2.15 16.94 5.87
C TYR A 457 -3.65 17.13 5.62
N SER A 458 -4.19 18.33 5.88
CA SER A 458 -5.61 18.62 5.64
C SER A 458 -5.93 18.58 4.14
N GLN A 459 -5.10 19.21 3.32
CA GLN A 459 -5.22 19.19 1.86
C GLN A 459 -5.09 17.77 1.31
N ALA A 460 -4.13 16.98 1.80
CA ALA A 460 -3.99 15.57 1.42
C ALA A 460 -5.25 14.77 1.76
N LYS A 461 -5.85 14.98 2.94
CA LYS A 461 -7.08 14.30 3.35
C LYS A 461 -8.25 14.65 2.44
N GLU A 462 -8.42 15.93 2.11
CA GLU A 462 -9.46 16.40 1.19
C GLU A 462 -9.27 15.84 -0.22
N ASN A 463 -8.04 15.84 -0.75
CA ASN A 463 -7.71 15.27 -2.05
C ASN A 463 -8.07 13.78 -2.15
N LEU A 464 -7.75 13.01 -1.10
CA LEU A 464 -8.10 11.59 -1.04
C LEU A 464 -9.61 11.35 -0.94
N ALA A 465 -10.33 12.21 -0.21
CA ALA A 465 -11.79 12.13 -0.08
C ALA A 465 -12.51 12.53 -1.38
N ALA A 466 -11.95 13.48 -2.15
CA ALA A 466 -12.49 13.95 -3.42
C ALA A 466 -12.26 12.97 -4.59
N TYR A 467 -11.34 12.01 -4.44
CA TYR A 467 -10.99 11.09 -5.52
C TYR A 467 -12.12 10.08 -5.81
N LYS A 468 -12.68 10.15 -7.03
CA LYS A 468 -13.79 9.28 -7.52
C LYS A 468 -13.37 8.27 -8.61
N GLY A 469 -12.09 7.89 -8.66
CA GLY A 469 -11.55 6.99 -9.68
C GLY A 469 -11.51 5.51 -9.27
N SER A 470 -10.50 4.79 -9.78
CA SER A 470 -10.20 3.40 -9.39
C SER A 470 -9.98 3.25 -7.88
N TYR A 471 -10.11 2.04 -7.34
CA TYR A 471 -9.80 1.80 -5.92
C TYR A 471 -8.31 1.56 -5.64
N PHE A 472 -7.44 2.07 -6.52
CA PHE A 472 -5.98 2.07 -6.32
C PHE A 472 -5.31 3.26 -7.02
N LYS A 473 -4.12 3.68 -6.54
CA LYS A 473 -3.28 4.69 -7.21
C LYS A 473 -2.53 4.07 -8.38
N GLN A 474 -2.79 4.51 -9.60
CA GLN A 474 -2.12 4.00 -10.81
C GLN A 474 -0.63 4.38 -10.85
N SER A 475 0.19 3.52 -11.43
CA SER A 475 1.64 3.73 -11.59
C SER A 475 2.01 4.89 -12.52
N SER A 476 1.15 5.25 -13.48
CA SER A 476 1.26 6.47 -14.29
C SER A 476 1.18 7.74 -13.43
N ARG A 477 0.41 7.69 -12.33
CA ARG A 477 0.23 8.79 -11.37
C ARG A 477 1.15 8.66 -10.16
N LYS A 478 2.26 7.93 -10.25
CA LYS A 478 3.21 7.75 -9.12
C LYS A 478 3.72 9.09 -8.56
N ASN A 479 3.97 10.07 -9.44
CA ASN A 479 4.48 11.40 -9.07
C ASN A 479 3.37 12.37 -8.62
N ASP A 480 2.11 11.96 -8.67
CA ASP A 480 0.98 12.79 -8.25
C ASP A 480 0.99 12.99 -6.73
N ARG A 481 1.21 14.25 -6.33
CA ARG A 481 1.26 14.69 -4.94
C ARG A 481 -0.09 14.60 -4.24
N THR A 482 -1.19 14.82 -4.96
CA THR A 482 -2.54 14.80 -4.37
C THR A 482 -2.91 13.44 -3.78
N LEU A 483 -2.25 12.38 -4.25
CA LEU A 483 -2.45 10.99 -3.80
C LEU A 483 -1.20 10.40 -3.13
N GLU A 484 -0.28 11.20 -2.58
CA GLU A 484 1.00 10.67 -2.09
C GLU A 484 0.88 9.72 -0.90
N PHE A 485 -0.12 9.89 -0.03
CA PHE A 485 -0.37 9.01 1.11
C PHE A 485 -1.02 7.66 0.74
N ALA A 486 -1.55 7.53 -0.48
CA ALA A 486 -2.18 6.31 -0.95
C ALA A 486 -1.14 5.32 -1.51
N PRO A 487 -1.22 4.02 -1.17
CA PRO A 487 -0.29 3.02 -1.67
C PRO A 487 -0.43 2.84 -3.19
N LEU A 488 0.72 2.78 -3.87
CA LEU A 488 0.77 2.64 -5.32
C LEU A 488 0.38 1.22 -5.75
N ASN A 489 -0.54 1.10 -6.71
CA ASN A 489 -0.92 -0.15 -7.37
C ASN A 489 -1.34 -1.30 -6.42
N LEU A 490 -2.01 -0.97 -5.30
CA LEU A 490 -2.44 -1.92 -4.27
C LEU A 490 -3.57 -2.85 -4.75
N HIS A 491 -3.30 -4.16 -4.82
CA HIS A 491 -4.26 -5.18 -5.22
C HIS A 491 -4.14 -6.45 -4.38
N LEU A 492 -5.26 -7.14 -4.17
CA LEU A 492 -5.27 -8.56 -3.81
C LEU A 492 -5.03 -9.41 -5.06
N GLN A 493 -4.10 -10.35 -4.97
CA GLN A 493 -3.90 -11.43 -5.92
C GLN A 493 -4.29 -12.74 -5.23
N ARG A 494 -5.32 -13.41 -5.73
CA ARG A 494 -5.86 -14.63 -5.15
C ARG A 494 -5.77 -15.75 -6.17
N MET A 495 -5.28 -16.91 -5.74
CA MET A 495 -5.29 -18.13 -6.51
C MET A 495 -6.04 -19.20 -5.72
N TRP A 496 -7.12 -19.73 -6.28
CA TRP A 496 -7.72 -20.97 -5.81
C TRP A 496 -7.30 -22.11 -6.72
N VAL A 497 -6.93 -23.24 -6.13
CA VAL A 497 -6.44 -24.41 -6.86
C VAL A 497 -7.22 -25.64 -6.40
N HIS A 498 -7.59 -26.49 -7.35
CA HIS A 498 -8.10 -27.83 -7.09
C HIS A 498 -7.41 -28.85 -7.98
N ASN A 499 -6.89 -29.94 -7.39
CA ASN A 499 -6.44 -31.11 -8.13
C ASN A 499 -7.40 -32.27 -7.83
N ASP A 500 -8.05 -32.77 -8.88
CA ASP A 500 -9.05 -33.85 -8.78
C ASP A 500 -8.43 -35.15 -8.25
N THR A 501 -7.24 -35.50 -8.75
CA THR A 501 -6.52 -36.74 -8.43
C THR A 501 -6.03 -36.78 -6.99
N LEU A 502 -5.64 -35.62 -6.43
CA LEU A 502 -5.24 -35.48 -5.03
C LEU A 502 -6.43 -35.25 -4.09
N ASN A 503 -7.60 -34.96 -4.64
CA ASN A 503 -8.75 -34.38 -3.92
C ASN A 503 -8.33 -33.22 -2.99
N LYS A 504 -7.36 -32.41 -3.42
CA LYS A 504 -6.80 -31.29 -2.66
C LYS A 504 -7.33 -29.99 -3.23
N CYS A 505 -7.69 -29.04 -2.36
CA CYS A 505 -7.98 -27.66 -2.77
C CYS A 505 -7.50 -26.65 -1.73
N GLY A 506 -7.26 -25.42 -2.17
CA GLY A 506 -6.77 -24.35 -1.28
C GLY A 506 -6.82 -22.97 -1.90
N PHE A 507 -6.87 -21.94 -1.04
CA PHE A 507 -6.74 -20.54 -1.41
C PHE A 507 -5.35 -20.02 -1.05
N TYR A 508 -4.78 -19.22 -1.95
CA TYR A 508 -3.50 -18.54 -1.77
C TYR A 508 -3.71 -17.06 -2.10
N ASP A 509 -3.53 -16.21 -1.09
CA ASP A 509 -3.69 -14.76 -1.21
C ASP A 509 -2.33 -14.08 -1.05
N PHE A 510 -2.05 -13.12 -1.92
CA PHE A 510 -0.87 -12.27 -1.90
C PHE A 510 -1.31 -10.82 -2.13
N ILE A 511 -0.69 -9.88 -1.44
CA ILE A 511 -0.93 -8.45 -1.68
C ILE A 511 0.19 -7.91 -2.58
N SER A 512 -0.18 -7.36 -3.73
CA SER A 512 0.77 -6.65 -4.60
C SER A 512 0.67 -5.15 -4.35
N VAL A 513 1.79 -4.47 -4.11
CA VAL A 513 1.84 -3.02 -3.84
C VAL A 513 3.19 -2.44 -4.26
N GLY A 514 3.22 -1.20 -4.74
CA GLY A 514 4.44 -0.49 -5.12
C GLY A 514 5.36 -0.24 -3.92
N ALA A 515 6.53 0.35 -4.18
CA ALA A 515 7.45 0.72 -3.10
C ALA A 515 6.80 1.75 -2.18
N PHE A 516 6.97 1.58 -0.86
CA PHE A 516 6.54 2.57 0.12
C PHE A 516 7.50 3.74 0.11
N THR A 517 7.19 4.75 -0.71
CA THR A 517 8.08 5.89 -0.93
C THR A 517 7.28 7.12 -1.34
N ALA A 518 7.80 8.28 -0.97
CA ALA A 518 7.29 9.58 -1.42
C ALA A 518 7.81 9.88 -2.84
N HIS A 519 7.24 9.21 -3.86
CA HIS A 519 7.67 9.33 -5.26
C HIS A 519 7.71 10.77 -5.81
N SER A 520 6.83 11.64 -5.33
CA SER A 520 6.72 13.05 -5.66
C SER A 520 7.89 13.91 -5.12
N HIS A 521 8.68 13.37 -4.20
CA HIS A 521 9.79 14.08 -3.56
C HIS A 521 11.09 13.62 -4.21
N LYS A 522 11.75 14.51 -4.97
CA LYS A 522 13.09 14.25 -5.50
C LYS A 522 14.06 14.19 -4.33
N SER A 523 14.60 13.01 -4.07
CA SER A 523 15.54 12.77 -2.98
C SER A 523 16.95 13.18 -3.42
N LYS A 524 17.30 14.46 -3.25
CA LYS A 524 18.69 14.91 -3.39
C LYS A 524 19.55 14.50 -2.19
N ASN A 525 18.94 14.36 -1.01
CA ASN A 525 19.60 14.11 0.27
C ASN A 525 19.51 12.64 0.73
N GLY A 526 19.02 11.74 -0.11
CA GLY A 526 18.85 10.32 0.18
C GLY A 526 17.50 9.95 0.82
N GLY A 527 17.15 8.65 0.78
CA GLY A 527 15.92 8.10 1.37
C GLY A 527 15.94 8.05 2.91
N LEU A 528 14.85 7.57 3.51
CA LEU A 528 14.62 7.63 4.96
C LEU A 528 15.75 7.05 5.81
N ILE A 529 16.39 5.94 5.42
CA ILE A 529 17.54 5.40 6.19
C ILE A 529 18.64 6.44 6.35
N ARG A 530 19.05 7.10 5.26
CA ARG A 530 20.09 8.13 5.29
C ARG A 530 19.63 9.36 6.08
N LEU A 531 18.39 9.78 5.87
CA LEU A 531 17.82 10.94 6.55
C LEU A 531 17.71 10.73 8.06
N VAL A 532 17.24 9.56 8.51
CA VAL A 532 17.15 9.20 9.93
C VAL A 532 18.53 9.04 10.55
N GLN A 533 19.50 8.49 9.83
CA GLN A 533 20.89 8.40 10.30
C GLN A 533 21.53 9.79 10.45
N ALA A 534 21.32 10.70 9.50
CA ALA A 534 21.80 12.07 9.57
C ALA A 534 21.22 12.85 10.78
N LEU A 535 19.98 12.56 11.18
CA LEU A 535 19.40 13.11 12.42
C LEU A 535 20.07 12.56 13.68
N LYS A 536 20.58 11.32 13.66
CA LYS A 536 21.29 10.70 14.79
C LYS A 536 22.76 11.13 14.89
N GLU A 537 23.40 11.41 13.76
CA GLU A 537 24.84 11.72 13.66
C GLU A 537 25.17 13.23 13.69
N SER A 538 24.17 14.10 13.75
CA SER A 538 24.38 15.56 13.80
C SER A 538 25.29 15.94 14.99
N PRO A 539 26.47 16.54 14.76
CA PRO A 539 27.48 16.73 15.79
C PRO A 539 27.05 17.81 16.77
N ILE A 540 26.67 17.40 17.98
CA ILE A 540 26.60 18.28 19.14
C ILE A 540 28.04 18.68 19.49
N ARG A 541 28.51 19.82 18.98
CA ARG A 541 29.65 20.52 19.58
C ARG A 541 29.17 21.15 20.89
N GLY A 542 29.49 20.48 22.00
CA GLY A 542 29.32 21.02 23.34
C GLY A 542 29.03 19.93 24.37
N ASN A 543 30.05 19.55 25.13
CA ASN A 543 30.03 18.66 26.30
C ASN A 543 28.65 18.33 26.90
N GLN A 544 28.23 17.08 26.79
CA GLN A 544 27.64 16.30 27.89
C GLN A 544 27.54 14.83 27.46
N LEU A 545 28.23 13.95 28.22
CA LEU A 545 28.10 12.50 28.12
C LEU A 545 26.68 12.09 28.52
N TYR A 546 25.75 12.05 27.59
CA TYR A 546 24.57 11.18 27.65
C TYR A 546 24.23 10.72 26.24
N GLN A 547 24.50 9.44 25.96
CA GLN A 547 23.74 8.68 24.98
C GLN A 547 22.31 8.55 25.54
N GLY A 548 21.47 9.56 25.31
CA GLY A 548 20.15 9.67 25.92
C GLY A 548 19.24 10.55 25.08
N THR A 549 17.97 10.16 24.99
CA THR A 549 16.85 10.86 24.34
C THR A 549 16.89 12.39 24.53
N SER A 550 16.63 13.16 23.48
CA SER A 550 16.51 14.63 23.55
C SER A 550 15.52 15.05 24.63
N LYS A 551 15.76 16.17 25.33
CA LYS A 551 14.82 16.77 26.30
C LYS A 551 13.40 16.90 25.73
N ILE A 552 13.30 17.19 24.43
CA ILE A 552 12.04 17.26 23.69
C ILE A 552 11.33 15.89 23.67
N THR A 553 12.07 14.82 23.37
CA THR A 553 11.52 13.45 23.33
C THR A 553 11.07 13.01 24.72
N MET A 554 11.86 13.27 25.77
CA MET A 554 11.48 12.95 27.14
C MET A 554 10.21 13.69 27.58
N ALA A 555 10.11 14.99 27.28
CA ALA A 555 8.91 15.77 27.57
C ALA A 555 7.69 15.28 26.77
N HIS A 556 7.88 14.91 25.50
CA HIS A 556 6.81 14.35 24.67
C HIS A 556 6.32 13.00 25.20
N ASP A 557 7.24 12.09 25.55
CA ASP A 557 6.90 10.77 26.09
C ASP A 557 6.17 10.89 27.43
N ALA A 558 6.60 11.82 28.28
CA ALA A 558 5.90 12.15 29.53
C ALA A 558 4.47 12.66 29.26
N ILE A 559 4.27 13.54 28.27
CA ILE A 559 2.92 13.99 27.84
C ILE A 559 2.06 12.80 27.41
N GLN A 560 2.58 11.90 26.57
CA GLN A 560 1.81 10.74 26.11
C GLN A 560 1.45 9.81 27.26
N ALA A 561 2.38 9.57 28.17
CA ALA A 561 2.16 8.74 29.35
C ALA A 561 1.13 9.36 30.31
N ILE A 562 1.19 10.69 30.54
CA ILE A 562 0.17 11.43 31.30
C ILE A 562 -1.20 11.30 30.63
N LYS A 563 -1.29 11.48 29.30
CA LYS A 563 -2.55 11.31 28.56
C LYS A 563 -3.14 9.91 28.73
N GLN A 564 -2.30 8.87 28.65
CA GLN A 564 -2.74 7.48 28.83
C GLN A 564 -3.22 7.21 30.26
N LEU A 565 -2.42 7.56 31.27
CA LEU A 565 -2.80 7.37 32.67
C LEU A 565 -4.04 8.18 33.03
N ARG A 566 -4.22 9.37 32.44
CA ARG A 566 -5.45 10.16 32.58
C ARG A 566 -6.68 9.42 32.07
N ARG A 567 -6.60 8.81 30.88
CA ARG A 567 -7.70 7.97 30.36
C ARG A 567 -8.00 6.81 31.31
N ASP A 568 -6.97 6.12 31.79
CA ASP A 568 -7.13 4.96 32.68
C ASP A 568 -7.74 5.34 34.04
N VAL A 569 -7.34 6.48 34.61
CA VAL A 569 -7.89 7.01 35.86
C VAL A 569 -9.34 7.44 35.67
N VAL A 570 -9.69 8.06 34.53
CA VAL A 570 -11.08 8.45 34.25
C VAL A 570 -11.98 7.24 34.01
N GLU A 571 -11.48 6.18 33.38
CA GLU A 571 -12.24 4.91 33.25
C GLU A 571 -12.44 4.24 34.61
N ALA A 572 -11.44 4.29 35.49
CA ALA A 572 -11.57 3.86 36.88
C ALA A 572 -12.62 4.69 37.63
N MET A 573 -12.64 6.02 37.46
CA MET A 573 -13.70 6.89 38.00
C MET A 573 -15.09 6.50 37.48
N ARG A 574 -15.23 6.21 36.18
CA ARG A 574 -16.50 5.78 35.57
C ARG A 574 -16.98 4.45 36.15
N SER A 575 -16.08 3.49 36.31
CA SER A 575 -16.36 2.21 36.95
C SER A 575 -16.77 2.37 38.41
N LEU A 576 -16.08 3.25 39.15
CA LEU A 576 -16.40 3.58 40.53
C LEU A 576 -17.77 4.27 40.67
N MET A 577 -18.10 5.18 39.75
CA MET A 577 -19.41 5.85 39.68
C MET A 577 -20.54 4.85 39.40
N LYS A 578 -20.30 3.86 38.54
CA LYS A 578 -21.27 2.79 38.26
C LYS A 578 -21.57 1.97 39.52
N LEU A 579 -20.52 1.50 40.21
CA LEU A 579 -20.68 0.77 41.47
C LEU A 579 -21.37 1.61 42.54
N ALA A 580 -21.09 2.92 42.60
CA ALA A 580 -21.76 3.84 43.51
C ALA A 580 -23.25 4.01 43.19
N LYS A 581 -23.63 4.09 41.91
CA LYS A 581 -25.04 4.15 41.45
C LYS A 581 -25.80 2.86 41.81
N GLU A 582 -25.13 1.72 41.69
CA GLU A 582 -25.65 0.39 42.02
C GLU A 582 -25.56 0.05 43.53
N LYS A 583 -25.00 0.96 44.36
CA LYS A 583 -24.71 0.78 45.80
C LYS A 583 -23.93 -0.50 46.12
N GLN A 584 -23.09 -0.93 45.17
CA GLN A 584 -22.30 -2.15 45.29
C GLN A 584 -20.93 -1.84 45.88
N THR A 585 -20.68 -2.26 47.12
CA THR A 585 -19.39 -2.04 47.81
C THR A 585 -18.29 -3.00 47.35
N SER A 586 -18.66 -4.18 46.85
CA SER A 586 -17.73 -5.18 46.33
C SER A 586 -17.09 -4.70 45.02
N GLY A 587 -15.79 -4.45 45.06
CA GLY A 587 -15.01 -3.97 43.91
C GLY A 587 -14.61 -2.48 43.95
N MET A 588 -15.22 -1.65 44.81
CA MET A 588 -14.88 -0.21 44.89
C MET A 588 -13.46 0.06 45.42
N LEU A 589 -13.03 -0.70 46.45
CA LEU A 589 -11.70 -0.54 47.04
C LEU A 589 -10.54 -0.95 46.11
N PRO A 590 -10.61 -2.09 45.39
CA PRO A 590 -9.62 -2.42 44.36
C PRO A 590 -9.45 -1.33 43.30
N ILE A 591 -10.54 -0.72 42.83
CA ILE A 591 -10.49 0.41 41.88
C ILE A 591 -9.76 1.61 42.50
N CYS A 592 -9.98 1.91 43.78
CA CYS A 592 -9.29 3.00 44.47
C CYS A 592 -7.80 2.75 44.63
N GLU A 593 -7.39 1.52 44.98
CA GLU A 593 -5.97 1.14 45.09
C GLU A 593 -5.27 1.18 43.73
N ASP A 594 -5.96 0.76 42.66
CA ASP A 594 -5.50 0.90 41.27
C ASP A 594 -5.33 2.40 40.89
N MET A 595 -6.30 3.25 41.24
CA MET A 595 -6.19 4.70 41.03
C MET A 595 -5.02 5.32 41.80
N ILE A 596 -4.77 4.93 43.06
CA ILE A 596 -3.60 5.39 43.83
C ILE A 596 -2.31 5.00 43.11
N THR A 597 -2.22 3.75 42.66
CA THR A 597 -1.04 3.22 41.97
C THR A 597 -0.77 3.98 40.67
N LYS A 598 -1.79 4.15 39.82
CA LYS A 598 -1.71 4.92 38.57
C LYS A 598 -1.34 6.38 38.81
N THR A 599 -1.87 6.99 39.86
CA THR A 599 -1.56 8.39 40.20
C THR A 599 -0.12 8.55 40.70
N ARG A 600 0.41 7.59 41.47
CA ARG A 600 1.83 7.58 41.84
C ARG A 600 2.75 7.42 40.62
N ILE A 601 2.39 6.52 39.70
CA ILE A 601 3.14 6.36 38.44
C ILE A 601 3.14 7.68 37.66
N LEU A 602 1.98 8.34 37.56
CA LEU A 602 1.83 9.63 36.91
C LEU A 602 2.75 10.72 37.50
N LEU A 603 2.92 10.76 38.82
CA LEU A 603 3.84 11.69 39.49
C LEU A 603 5.31 11.30 39.29
N SER A 604 5.62 10.02 39.06
CA SER A 604 7.00 9.53 38.85
C SER A 604 7.52 9.66 37.41
N LEU A 605 6.62 9.89 36.44
CA LEU A 605 6.97 10.04 35.02
C LEU A 605 7.62 11.40 34.70
N TRP A 606 7.68 12.29 35.68
CA TRP A 606 8.05 13.67 35.48
C TRP A 606 9.39 13.99 36.14
N ASP A 607 10.25 14.73 35.44
CA ASP A 607 11.51 15.24 35.98
C ASP A 607 11.31 16.71 36.45
N PRO A 608 11.34 16.98 37.76
CA PRO A 608 11.20 18.35 38.29
C PRO A 608 12.23 19.31 37.70
N GLY A 609 13.46 18.85 37.41
CA GLY A 609 14.52 19.69 36.85
C GLY A 609 14.19 20.23 35.46
N LEU A 610 13.49 19.45 34.63
CA LEU A 610 13.04 19.90 33.31
C LEU A 610 11.94 20.98 33.40
N VAL A 611 11.08 20.92 34.42
CA VAL A 611 10.05 21.95 34.63
C VAL A 611 10.65 23.22 35.17
N GLU A 612 11.53 23.14 36.17
CA GLU A 612 12.20 24.31 36.71
C GLU A 612 12.98 25.05 35.62
N GLU A 613 13.73 24.33 34.77
CA GLU A 613 14.43 24.91 33.62
C GLU A 613 13.47 25.64 32.66
N ALA A 614 12.34 25.02 32.32
CA ALA A 614 11.37 25.60 31.41
C ALA A 614 10.60 26.80 32.01
N LEU A 615 10.26 26.76 33.29
CA LEU A 615 9.60 27.87 33.99
C LEU A 615 10.55 29.06 34.15
N THR A 616 11.81 28.81 34.54
CA THR A 616 12.86 29.84 34.63
C THR A 616 13.03 30.55 33.28
N PHE A 617 13.07 29.78 32.18
CA PHE A 617 13.11 30.34 30.83
C PHE A 617 11.90 31.25 30.53
N LEU A 618 10.69 30.86 30.95
CA LEU A 618 9.50 31.66 30.69
C LEU A 618 9.45 32.93 31.53
N GLU A 619 9.87 32.87 32.79
CA GLU A 619 9.98 34.06 33.64
C GLU A 619 10.95 35.09 33.05
N GLU A 620 12.05 34.64 32.46
CA GLU A 620 13.06 35.50 31.85
C GLU A 620 12.59 36.14 30.53
N TYR A 621 11.95 35.35 29.65
CA TYR A 621 11.71 35.73 28.26
C TYR A 621 10.25 36.03 27.88
N LYS A 622 9.26 35.79 28.75
CA LYS A 622 7.86 36.11 28.43
C LYS A 622 7.60 37.62 28.45
N VAL A 623 6.83 38.12 27.49
CA VAL A 623 6.43 39.53 27.46
C VAL A 623 5.46 39.79 28.61
N ALA A 624 5.89 40.59 29.60
CA ALA A 624 5.01 41.14 30.61
C ALA A 624 3.94 42.02 29.92
N LYS A 625 2.65 41.76 30.18
CA LYS A 625 1.59 42.69 29.77
C LYS A 625 1.82 44.00 30.52
N VAL A 626 2.04 45.09 29.79
CA VAL A 626 1.88 46.43 30.37
C VAL A 626 0.43 46.54 30.81
N GLN A 627 0.25 46.70 32.12
CA GLN A 627 -1.02 46.99 32.74
C GLN A 627 -1.37 48.43 32.32
N GLU A 628 -2.34 48.60 31.41
CA GLU A 628 -2.98 49.91 31.21
C GLU A 628 -3.80 50.20 32.46
N ASP A 629 -3.15 50.68 33.51
CA ASP A 629 -3.82 51.29 34.65
C ASP A 629 -3.09 52.59 35.01
N SER A 630 -3.88 53.65 35.10
CA SER A 630 -3.58 55.03 35.54
C SER A 630 -2.98 56.01 34.53
N VAL A 631 -3.85 56.83 33.91
CA VAL A 631 -3.78 58.29 34.09
C VAL A 631 -5.21 58.84 34.13
N THR A 632 -5.59 59.36 35.29
CA THR A 632 -6.72 60.27 35.48
C THR A 632 -6.34 61.68 35.03
N ASP A 633 -7.29 62.31 34.34
CA ASP A 633 -7.54 63.75 34.17
C ASP A 633 -6.62 64.64 33.32
N ASP A 634 -7.30 65.23 32.33
CA ASP A 634 -7.15 66.55 31.72
C ASP A 634 -5.75 67.06 31.32
N THR A 635 -5.51 67.15 30.00
CA THR A 635 -5.63 68.40 29.22
C THR A 635 -5.04 68.19 27.80
N LEU A 636 -5.86 68.41 26.77
CA LEU A 636 -5.57 68.75 25.36
C LEU A 636 -4.27 68.23 24.70
N THR A 637 -4.36 67.21 23.83
CA THR A 637 -3.32 66.93 22.82
C THR A 637 -3.91 66.52 21.46
N LEU A 638 -3.34 67.14 20.42
CA LEU A 638 -3.59 66.93 19.00
C LEU A 638 -2.96 65.61 18.51
N ASP A 639 -3.74 64.89 17.70
CA ASP A 639 -3.43 63.87 16.69
C ASP A 639 -2.01 63.29 16.62
N PHE A 640 -1.87 62.02 17.03
CA PHE A 640 -1.04 61.02 16.34
C PHE A 640 -1.79 59.69 16.23
N LYS A 641 -2.39 59.43 15.07
CA LYS A 641 -2.89 58.10 14.69
C LYS A 641 -1.71 57.19 14.36
N THR A 642 -1.25 56.39 15.31
CA THR A 642 -0.44 55.18 15.04
C THR A 642 -1.35 53.96 14.97
N ASN A 643 -1.49 53.40 13.75
CA ASN A 643 -2.06 52.09 13.51
C ASN A 643 -1.31 51.03 14.35
N GLN A 644 -1.88 50.55 15.44
CA GLN A 644 -1.39 49.33 16.11
C GLN A 644 -1.70 48.12 15.20
N SER A 645 -0.78 47.79 14.30
CA SER A 645 -0.81 46.50 13.60
C SER A 645 -0.54 45.39 14.62
N LEU A 646 -1.53 44.54 14.89
CA LEU A 646 -1.37 43.34 15.71
C LEU A 646 -0.11 42.56 15.32
N SER A 647 0.68 42.11 16.30
CA SER A 647 1.88 41.29 16.06
C SER A 647 1.50 40.03 15.27
N PRO A 648 2.38 39.48 14.42
CA PRO A 648 2.12 38.24 13.68
C PRO A 648 1.64 37.11 14.58
N PHE A 649 2.23 36.99 15.78
CA PHE A 649 1.80 36.07 16.83
C PHE A 649 0.34 36.31 17.26
N LYS A 650 -0.05 37.56 17.54
CA LYS A 650 -1.44 37.91 17.91
C LYS A 650 -2.43 37.66 16.76
N ARG A 651 -2.03 37.88 15.51
CA ARG A 651 -2.86 37.56 14.33
C ARG A 651 -3.07 36.05 14.17
N ILE A 652 -1.98 35.27 14.24
CA ILE A 652 -2.02 33.81 14.12
C ILE A 652 -2.84 33.20 15.26
N THR A 653 -2.61 33.61 16.50
CA THR A 653 -3.34 33.10 17.68
C THR A 653 -4.81 33.52 17.71
N GLN A 654 -5.17 34.70 17.20
CA GLN A 654 -6.58 35.11 17.02
C GLN A 654 -7.28 34.35 15.89
N GLN A 655 -6.56 33.97 14.82
CA GLN A 655 -7.09 33.12 13.75
C GLN A 655 -7.20 31.65 14.18
N LEU A 656 -6.37 31.21 15.11
CA LEU A 656 -6.39 29.88 15.72
C LEU A 656 -7.59 29.64 16.66
N ASN A 657 -8.46 30.64 16.87
CA ASN A 657 -9.75 30.53 17.58
C ASN A 657 -10.79 29.72 16.78
N PHE A 658 -10.34 28.66 16.12
CA PHE A 658 -11.15 27.63 15.50
C PHE A 658 -12.07 26.99 16.55
N ASP A 659 -13.26 26.55 16.14
CA ASP A 659 -14.13 25.62 16.89
C ASP A 659 -13.42 24.26 17.07
N LEU A 660 -12.37 24.24 17.90
CA LEU A 660 -11.62 23.05 18.26
C LEU A 660 -12.16 22.58 19.61
N LYS A 661 -13.31 21.91 19.57
CA LYS A 661 -13.68 21.01 20.66
C LYS A 661 -12.48 20.10 20.91
N SER A 662 -11.97 20.10 22.14
CA SER A 662 -11.02 19.06 22.57
C SER A 662 -11.71 17.70 22.37
N PRO A 663 -11.09 16.72 21.69
CA PRO A 663 -11.69 15.39 21.51
C PRO A 663 -11.95 14.71 22.86
N ASP A 664 -11.26 15.14 23.92
CA ASP A 664 -11.47 14.67 25.30
C ASP A 664 -12.71 15.28 25.98
N PHE A 665 -13.53 16.09 25.32
CA PHE A 665 -14.78 16.58 25.93
C PHE A 665 -15.96 15.65 25.68
N ASP A 666 -16.12 15.15 24.45
CA ASP A 666 -17.30 14.34 24.09
C ASP A 666 -17.20 12.90 24.66
N ASP A 667 -16.00 12.34 24.85
CA ASP A 667 -15.81 11.00 25.43
C ASP A 667 -15.93 10.93 26.96
N PHE A 668 -16.11 12.08 27.63
CA PHE A 668 -15.94 12.20 29.08
C PHE A 668 -17.05 12.95 29.80
N VAL A 669 -18.21 13.06 29.15
CA VAL A 669 -19.47 13.49 29.75
C VAL A 669 -19.83 12.56 30.92
N THR A 670 -20.26 13.15 32.03
CA THR A 670 -20.64 12.41 33.23
C THR A 670 -21.96 11.67 32.96
N PRO A 671 -22.19 10.42 33.45
CA PRO A 671 -23.33 9.59 33.06
C PRO A 671 -24.76 10.09 33.38
N ASP A 672 -24.98 11.36 33.72
CA ASP A 672 -26.32 11.93 33.99
C ASP A 672 -26.38 13.41 33.53
N THR A 673 -25.83 13.73 32.36
CA THR A 673 -26.12 15.01 31.71
C THR A 673 -27.50 14.86 31.06
N PRO A 674 -28.52 15.65 31.45
CA PRO A 674 -29.89 15.42 30.99
C PRO A 674 -29.98 15.47 29.46
N GLU A 675 -30.63 14.46 28.85
CA GLU A 675 -30.84 14.31 27.40
C GLU A 675 -31.54 15.53 26.75
N CYS A 676 -32.15 16.40 27.56
CA CYS A 676 -32.85 17.62 27.15
C CYS A 676 -31.99 18.67 26.39
N VAL A 677 -30.66 18.57 26.39
CA VAL A 677 -29.80 19.57 25.70
C VAL A 677 -29.47 19.16 24.25
N GLN A 678 -29.74 17.92 23.83
CA GLN A 678 -29.50 17.50 22.43
C GLN A 678 -30.66 17.88 21.49
N ASP A 679 -31.90 17.99 21.99
CA ASP A 679 -33.09 18.18 21.14
C ASP A 679 -33.47 19.65 20.88
N ILE A 680 -32.80 20.63 21.50
CA ILE A 680 -33.12 22.05 21.28
C ILE A 680 -32.43 22.62 20.02
N TRP A 681 -31.46 21.92 19.42
CA TRP A 681 -30.62 22.47 18.32
C TRP A 681 -30.86 21.87 16.93
N SER A 682 -32.01 21.24 16.67
CA SER A 682 -32.32 20.64 15.35
C SER A 682 -33.57 21.18 14.65
N LYS A 683 -34.10 22.37 15.00
CA LYS A 683 -35.23 22.95 14.27
C LYS A 683 -35.09 24.46 14.02
N GLY A 684 -34.83 24.80 12.77
CA GLY A 684 -35.02 26.13 12.17
C GLY A 684 -34.00 26.39 11.07
N GLY A 685 -34.32 26.48 9.78
CA GLY A 685 -35.61 26.38 9.11
C GLY A 685 -35.38 26.11 7.62
N MET A 686 -36.31 25.38 7.03
CA MET A 686 -36.46 25.24 5.58
C MET A 686 -36.83 26.60 4.98
N ARG A 687 -36.14 27.02 3.91
CA ARG A 687 -36.72 27.86 2.87
C ARG A 687 -36.29 27.36 1.49
N ASN A 688 -37.29 27.11 0.67
CA ASN A 688 -37.21 26.80 -0.75
C ASN A 688 -36.60 27.96 -1.55
N GLY A 689 -35.93 27.65 -2.66
CA GLY A 689 -35.45 28.63 -3.64
C GLY A 689 -34.70 27.99 -4.81
N GLU A 690 -35.47 27.57 -5.81
CA GLU A 690 -35.25 27.58 -7.27
C GLU A 690 -33.87 27.33 -7.92
N TYR A 691 -33.93 26.49 -8.96
CA TYR A 691 -32.90 26.17 -9.95
C TYR A 691 -32.56 27.34 -10.88
N ALA A 692 -31.27 27.55 -11.17
CA ALA A 692 -30.76 27.97 -12.48
C ALA A 692 -29.26 27.60 -12.65
N PRO A 693 -28.80 27.18 -13.85
CA PRO A 693 -27.45 26.65 -14.06
C PRO A 693 -26.46 27.74 -14.46
N LEU A 694 -25.25 27.73 -13.91
CA LEU A 694 -24.14 28.56 -14.39
C LEU A 694 -22.98 27.67 -14.85
N ALA A 695 -22.58 27.92 -16.10
CA ALA A 695 -21.60 27.20 -16.89
C ALA A 695 -20.18 27.32 -16.31
N TYR A 696 -19.46 26.21 -16.32
CA TYR A 696 -18.03 26.15 -16.02
C TYR A 696 -17.22 26.60 -17.23
N THR A 697 -16.56 27.75 -17.14
CA THR A 697 -15.40 28.07 -17.97
C THR A 697 -14.13 27.53 -17.29
N ARG A 698 -13.43 26.69 -18.03
CA ARG A 698 -12.18 26.01 -17.69
C ARG A 698 -11.02 27.01 -17.78
N ASN A 699 -10.39 27.33 -16.65
CA ASN A 699 -9.10 28.02 -16.64
C ASN A 699 -8.02 27.02 -16.24
N ASP A 700 -7.13 26.74 -17.20
CA ASP A 700 -5.86 26.05 -16.98
C ASP A 700 -4.95 26.93 -16.12
N VAL A 701 -4.53 26.43 -14.96
CA VAL A 701 -3.48 27.04 -14.14
C VAL A 701 -2.20 26.24 -14.37
N ALA A 702 -1.16 26.94 -14.81
CA ALA A 702 0.17 26.38 -15.06
C ALA A 702 0.79 25.86 -13.75
N GLU A 703 1.46 24.70 -13.84
CA GLU A 703 2.23 24.08 -12.77
C GLU A 703 3.47 24.93 -12.44
N GLU A 704 3.46 25.65 -11.33
CA GLU A 704 4.68 26.12 -10.67
C GLU A 704 5.16 25.07 -9.68
N ASP A 705 6.40 24.59 -9.86
CA ASP A 705 7.07 23.58 -9.02
C ASP A 705 7.25 24.11 -7.58
N PHE A 706 6.28 23.83 -6.70
CA PHE A 706 6.33 24.22 -5.29
C PHE A 706 7.34 23.34 -4.52
N VAL A 707 8.46 23.93 -4.10
CA VAL A 707 9.46 23.29 -3.24
C VAL A 707 9.04 23.46 -1.78
N ILE A 708 8.68 22.36 -1.14
CA ILE A 708 8.04 22.33 0.20
C ILE A 708 8.97 22.95 1.27
N PHE A 709 10.28 22.81 1.13
CA PHE A 709 11.27 23.44 2.00
C PHE A 709 12.55 23.76 1.21
N PRO A 710 13.02 25.01 1.16
CA PRO A 710 14.27 25.35 0.47
C PRO A 710 15.48 24.67 1.12
N ASP A 711 16.38 24.18 0.28
CA ASP A 711 17.59 23.45 0.67
C ASP A 711 18.54 24.37 1.48
N VAL A 712 19.08 23.89 2.60
CA VAL A 712 20.21 24.55 3.29
C VAL A 712 21.50 24.03 2.65
N GLU A 713 22.15 24.84 1.82
CA GLU A 713 23.50 24.54 1.33
C GLU A 713 24.50 24.57 2.49
N ASP A 714 25.23 23.47 2.69
CA ASP A 714 26.37 23.38 3.61
C ASP A 714 27.66 23.66 2.80
N ASP A 715 28.00 24.94 2.55
CA ASP A 715 29.39 25.29 2.18
C ASP A 715 29.71 26.77 2.50
N PRO A 716 30.68 27.07 3.39
CA PRO A 716 31.25 28.41 3.52
C PRO A 716 32.49 28.53 2.63
N LYS A 717 32.41 29.23 1.49
CA LYS A 717 33.59 29.63 0.72
C LYS A 717 33.63 31.13 0.47
N GLU A 718 34.59 31.73 1.17
CA GLU A 718 35.38 32.93 0.90
C GLU A 718 34.78 33.99 -0.05
N ILE A 719 34.41 35.11 0.58
CA ILE A 719 34.28 36.42 -0.05
C ILE A 719 35.64 36.81 -0.62
N VAL A 720 35.74 36.90 -1.94
CA VAL A 720 36.84 37.59 -2.63
C VAL A 720 36.24 38.70 -3.48
N ASP A 721 36.53 39.93 -3.07
CA ASP A 721 36.31 41.18 -3.78
C ASP A 721 36.76 41.12 -5.25
N ARG A 722 35.87 41.51 -6.17
CA ARG A 722 36.24 42.31 -7.35
C ARG A 722 35.14 43.30 -7.73
N ARG A 723 35.54 44.57 -7.69
CA ARG A 723 34.81 45.78 -8.12
C ARG A 723 34.87 45.97 -9.64
N GLU A 724 33.97 46.86 -10.12
CA GLU A 724 33.98 47.66 -11.36
C GLU A 724 33.69 46.89 -12.68
N ASN A 725 32.89 47.37 -13.65
CA ASN A 725 32.34 48.71 -13.93
C ASN A 725 31.19 48.67 -14.96
N ASP A 726 30.40 49.76 -14.97
CA ASP A 726 29.63 50.39 -16.06
C ASP A 726 28.37 49.73 -16.67
N GLU A 727 27.29 50.42 -17.06
CA GLU A 727 26.65 51.72 -16.74
C GLU A 727 25.38 51.80 -17.64
N ARG A 728 24.30 52.45 -17.18
CA ARG A 728 23.12 53.00 -17.91
C ARG A 728 22.02 52.02 -18.40
N GLU A 729 20.72 52.33 -18.35
CA GLU A 729 19.98 53.59 -18.15
C GLU A 729 18.54 53.31 -17.66
N ASP A 730 18.00 54.26 -16.88
CA ASP A 730 16.67 54.29 -16.25
C ASP A 730 15.50 54.38 -17.24
N LEU A 731 14.36 53.76 -16.87
CA LEU A 731 13.02 54.33 -17.13
C LEU A 731 12.03 53.83 -16.06
N ARG A 732 11.57 54.76 -15.22
CA ARG A 732 10.58 54.58 -14.16
C ARG A 732 9.15 54.51 -14.73
N SER A 733 8.32 53.63 -14.20
CA SER A 733 6.93 53.95 -13.82
C SER A 733 6.42 52.91 -12.82
N GLY A 734 5.86 53.40 -11.70
CA GLY A 734 5.59 52.63 -10.49
C GLY A 734 4.32 51.77 -10.51
N GLY A 735 4.23 50.95 -9.45
CA GLY A 735 3.06 50.12 -9.14
C GLY A 735 3.46 48.96 -8.21
N ASP A 736 3.84 49.27 -6.98
CA ASP A 736 4.11 48.29 -5.93
C ASP A 736 2.76 47.75 -5.39
N ALA A 737 2.54 46.45 -5.53
CA ALA A 737 1.42 45.72 -4.93
C ALA A 737 1.87 44.30 -4.57
N ASP A 738 2.39 44.19 -3.35
CA ASP A 738 2.67 42.97 -2.59
C ASP A 738 1.50 41.95 -2.61
N PRO A 739 1.69 40.69 -3.07
CA PRO A 739 0.60 39.70 -3.19
C PRO A 739 0.06 39.14 -1.87
N CYS A 740 0.60 39.52 -0.72
CA CYS A 740 0.33 38.84 0.56
C CYS A 740 -0.97 39.29 1.28
N ARG A 741 -1.95 39.91 0.60
CA ARG A 741 -3.05 40.64 1.29
C ARG A 741 -4.50 40.23 1.04
N ARG A 742 -4.81 39.07 0.46
CA ARG A 742 -6.23 38.67 0.31
C ARG A 742 -6.47 37.17 0.41
N PHE A 743 -6.48 36.58 1.60
CA PHE A 743 -7.15 35.30 1.79
C PHE A 743 -7.69 35.18 3.22
N LEU A 744 -9.00 35.38 3.36
CA LEU A 744 -9.94 34.68 4.26
C LEU A 744 -11.21 35.54 4.41
N ASP A 745 -12.25 35.22 3.63
CA ASP A 745 -13.60 35.75 3.84
C ASP A 745 -14.29 34.87 4.90
N THR A 746 -14.24 35.33 6.15
CA THR A 746 -14.67 34.61 7.37
C THR A 746 -16.12 34.87 7.75
N GLN A 747 -16.90 35.58 6.93
CA GLN A 747 -18.19 36.14 7.36
C GLN A 747 -19.37 35.16 7.40
N LYS A 748 -19.17 33.85 7.17
CA LYS A 748 -20.28 32.87 7.11
C LYS A 748 -20.42 31.87 8.25
N MET A 749 -19.58 31.88 9.28
CA MET A 749 -19.70 30.88 10.36
C MET A 749 -19.45 31.48 11.74
N CYS A 750 -20.50 31.98 12.39
CA CYS A 750 -20.48 32.32 13.82
C CYS A 750 -21.87 32.10 14.43
N ASN A 751 -21.94 31.32 15.51
CA ASN A 751 -22.63 31.67 16.77
C ASN A 751 -22.55 30.49 17.77
N SER A 752 -22.04 30.77 18.99
CA SER A 752 -22.36 30.14 20.31
C SER A 752 -21.09 29.86 21.17
N PRO A 753 -21.16 29.97 22.53
CA PRO A 753 -19.98 30.24 23.36
C PRO A 753 -19.41 28.98 24.05
N SER A 754 -18.11 28.70 23.82
CA SER A 754 -17.35 27.69 24.61
C SER A 754 -15.83 27.96 24.62
N ALA A 755 -15.41 29.23 24.55
CA ALA A 755 -14.01 29.62 24.71
C ALA A 755 -13.71 29.92 26.18
N ASN A 756 -13.19 28.95 26.93
CA ASN A 756 -12.66 29.17 28.29
C ASN A 756 -11.49 28.23 28.60
N TYR A 757 -10.56 28.06 27.66
CA TYR A 757 -9.25 27.49 27.95
C TYR A 757 -8.20 28.60 27.86
N TYR A 758 -8.02 29.23 29.03
CA TYR A 758 -7.09 30.32 29.36
C TYR A 758 -7.57 31.75 29.03
N LYS A 759 -7.88 32.52 30.09
CA LYS A 759 -7.59 33.96 30.06
C LYS A 759 -6.07 34.10 30.12
N PRO A 760 -5.42 35.00 29.37
CA PRO A 760 -3.97 35.21 29.39
C PRO A 760 -3.36 35.67 30.74
N THR A 761 -3.97 35.36 31.88
CA THR A 761 -3.72 35.92 33.21
C THR A 761 -3.36 34.89 34.29
N ASP A 762 -3.48 33.58 34.07
CA ASP A 762 -3.31 32.60 35.17
C ASP A 762 -1.88 32.04 35.19
N GLU A 763 -0.98 32.56 36.03
CA GLU A 763 0.37 32.02 36.22
C GLU A 763 0.37 30.48 36.41
N PRO A 764 1.35 29.75 35.83
CA PRO A 764 1.44 28.30 36.00
C PRO A 764 1.64 27.96 37.49
N GLU A 765 0.80 27.07 38.03
CA GLU A 765 0.94 26.61 39.42
C GLU A 765 2.31 25.93 39.63
N PRO A 766 3.01 26.21 40.75
CA PRO A 766 4.23 25.49 41.10
C PRO A 766 4.00 23.97 41.12
N TRP A 767 5.01 23.20 40.70
CA TRP A 767 4.91 21.74 40.62
C TRP A 767 4.52 21.11 41.97
N ASP A 768 5.12 21.57 43.07
CA ASP A 768 4.84 21.10 44.42
C ASP A 768 3.35 21.21 44.78
N LEU A 769 2.69 22.28 44.31
CA LEU A 769 1.27 22.50 44.51
C LEU A 769 0.41 21.56 43.65
N THR A 770 0.81 21.34 42.39
CA THR A 770 0.13 20.41 41.49
C THR A 770 0.22 18.96 42.01
N GLN A 771 1.40 18.55 42.48
CA GLN A 771 1.61 17.24 43.11
C GLN A 771 0.74 17.08 44.36
N LEU A 772 0.76 18.08 45.26
CA LEU A 772 -0.05 18.08 46.47
C LEU A 772 -1.56 17.99 46.15
N ASN A 773 -2.02 18.73 45.14
CA ASN A 773 -3.42 18.72 44.69
C ASN A 773 -3.85 17.35 44.17
N ILE A 774 -3.00 16.67 43.41
CA ILE A 774 -3.24 15.31 42.91
C ILE A 774 -3.32 14.32 44.08
N GLU A 775 -2.32 14.31 44.97
CA GLU A 775 -2.25 13.40 46.12
C GLU A 775 -3.43 13.61 47.08
N ALA A 776 -3.74 14.87 47.43
CA ALA A 776 -4.85 15.22 48.31
C ALA A 776 -6.20 14.81 47.70
N SER A 777 -6.38 14.98 46.39
CA SER A 777 -7.64 14.64 45.70
C SER A 777 -7.88 13.14 45.66
N VAL A 778 -6.86 12.32 45.36
CA VAL A 778 -6.96 10.86 45.41
C VAL A 778 -7.23 10.39 46.83
N MET A 779 -6.48 10.90 47.82
CA MET A 779 -6.66 10.50 49.22
C MET A 779 -8.05 10.87 49.76
N CYS A 780 -8.58 12.04 49.35
CA CYS A 780 -9.96 12.43 49.66
C CYS A 780 -10.98 11.48 49.04
N LEU A 781 -10.82 11.11 47.76
CA LEU A 781 -11.70 10.16 47.09
C LEU A 781 -11.69 8.79 47.76
N VAL A 782 -10.49 8.27 48.05
CA VAL A 782 -10.29 6.97 48.72
C VAL A 782 -10.91 6.97 50.12
N SER A 783 -10.77 8.07 50.86
CA SER A 783 -11.37 8.23 52.19
C SER A 783 -12.89 8.13 52.14
N LYS A 784 -13.53 8.80 51.18
CA LYS A 784 -14.98 8.72 50.95
C LYS A 784 -15.43 7.31 50.57
N VAL A 785 -14.69 6.62 49.69
CA VAL A 785 -15.02 5.24 49.31
C VAL A 785 -14.84 4.26 50.48
N LYS A 786 -13.77 4.39 51.27
CA LYS A 786 -13.57 3.60 52.50
C LYS A 786 -14.71 3.79 53.50
N PHE A 787 -15.22 5.01 53.60
CA PHE A 787 -16.39 5.34 54.41
C PHE A 787 -17.68 4.70 53.86
N LEU A 788 -17.96 4.82 52.56
CA LEU A 788 -19.13 4.18 51.91
C LEU A 788 -19.10 2.65 52.01
N CYS A 789 -17.91 2.04 52.00
CA CYS A 789 -17.72 0.60 52.17
C CYS A 789 -17.75 0.13 53.64
N GLY A 790 -18.05 1.02 54.61
CA GLY A 790 -18.12 0.68 56.03
C GLY A 790 -16.77 0.33 56.68
N ARG A 791 -15.63 0.61 56.01
CA ARG A 791 -14.27 0.29 56.49
C ARG A 791 -13.58 1.58 56.98
N CYS A 792 -14.07 2.15 58.07
CA CYS A 792 -13.44 3.33 58.66
C CYS A 792 -12.25 2.97 59.56
N SER A 793 -11.04 3.18 59.05
CA SER A 793 -9.85 3.46 59.85
C SER A 793 -9.34 4.87 59.52
N SER A 794 -10.20 5.88 59.67
CA SER A 794 -9.80 7.28 59.52
C SER A 794 -9.05 7.76 60.77
N PRO A 795 -7.89 8.43 60.64
CA PRO A 795 -7.16 9.03 61.76
C PRO A 795 -7.98 10.05 62.56
N ALA A 796 -8.97 10.70 61.93
CA ALA A 796 -9.83 11.69 62.56
C ALA A 796 -10.77 11.12 63.64
N VAL A 797 -11.02 9.80 63.64
CA VAL A 797 -11.90 9.13 64.63
C VAL A 797 -11.11 8.71 65.89
N ARG A 798 -9.78 8.81 65.88
CA ARG A 798 -8.93 8.40 67.00
C ARG A 798 -8.96 9.36 68.20
N LEU A 799 -9.69 10.48 68.11
CA LEU A 799 -9.89 11.44 69.21
C LEU A 799 -11.14 11.18 70.06
N ARG A 800 -11.96 10.16 69.75
CA ARG A 800 -13.17 9.86 70.55
C ARG A 800 -13.01 8.81 71.65
N ASN A 801 -11.83 8.19 71.77
CA ASN A 801 -11.55 7.21 72.81
C ASN A 801 -10.40 7.66 73.73
N LYS A 802 -10.66 8.66 74.57
CA LYS A 802 -9.96 8.81 75.85
C LYS A 802 -10.92 9.39 76.88
N SER A 803 -11.02 8.69 78.03
CA SER A 803 -11.65 9.08 79.31
C SER A 803 -13.19 8.92 79.33
N LEU A 804 -13.85 8.14 80.21
CA LEU A 804 -13.55 7.67 81.56
C LEU A 804 -14.09 6.25 81.82
N SER A 805 -13.32 5.44 82.55
CA SER A 805 -13.86 4.58 83.61
C SER A 805 -12.99 4.79 84.84
N ARG A 806 -13.49 5.56 85.81
CA ARG A 806 -12.81 5.88 87.07
C ARG A 806 -13.71 5.46 88.24
N SER A 807 -13.26 4.46 88.99
CA SER A 807 -13.47 4.17 90.44
C SER A 807 -13.24 2.67 90.67
N GLN A 808 -12.52 2.11 91.65
CA GLN A 808 -11.71 2.48 92.82
C GLN A 808 -10.87 1.19 93.09
N SER A 809 -9.61 1.18 93.55
CA SER A 809 -9.23 1.22 94.97
C SER A 809 -7.73 0.91 95.14
N LEU A 810 -7.02 1.84 95.81
CA LEU A 810 -5.94 1.69 96.81
C LEU A 810 -4.91 0.53 96.77
N LYS A 811 -3.63 0.86 96.50
CA LYS A 811 -2.51 1.09 97.48
C LYS A 811 -1.15 1.11 96.73
N GLY A 812 -0.30 2.11 97.00
CA GLY A 812 1.05 2.29 96.41
C GLY A 812 2.16 1.59 97.23
N PRO A 813 3.44 2.06 97.19
CA PRO A 813 4.03 3.13 96.37
C PRO A 813 5.46 2.85 95.78
N SER A 814 6.02 3.89 95.13
CA SER A 814 7.46 4.22 94.90
C SER A 814 8.20 3.51 93.74
N SER A 815 9.12 4.10 92.97
CA SER A 815 10.01 5.27 93.16
C SER A 815 10.71 5.70 91.83
N ARG A 816 10.89 7.02 91.63
CA ARG A 816 12.00 7.79 90.97
C ARG A 816 12.31 7.63 89.46
N HIS A 817 12.18 8.73 88.68
CA HIS A 817 13.21 9.71 88.20
C HIS A 817 14.10 9.15 87.07
N ASN A 818 14.52 9.86 86.02
CA ASN A 818 14.42 11.25 85.53
C ASN A 818 14.89 11.25 84.05
N ALA A 819 14.46 12.26 83.28
CA ALA A 819 15.18 13.10 82.28
C ALA A 819 16.41 12.53 81.50
N GLU A 820 16.77 12.87 80.26
CA GLU A 820 16.31 13.77 79.19
C GLU A 820 17.31 13.58 78.00
N VAL A 821 16.85 13.77 76.75
CA VAL A 821 17.53 14.37 75.56
C VAL A 821 18.77 13.61 74.98
N VAL A 822 18.92 13.38 73.66
CA VAL A 822 19.50 14.27 72.62
C VAL A 822 19.38 13.61 71.21
N THR A 823 19.31 14.49 70.20
CA THR A 823 19.25 14.49 68.71
C THR A 823 20.20 13.56 67.88
N ILE A 824 19.76 12.94 66.76
CA ILE A 824 19.82 13.26 65.29
C ILE A 824 21.14 12.92 64.50
N GLN A 825 21.01 11.91 63.60
CA GLN A 825 21.69 11.64 62.28
C GLN A 825 23.23 11.45 62.17
N PRO A 826 23.81 11.06 60.99
CA PRO A 826 23.52 9.96 60.02
C PRO A 826 24.81 9.24 59.51
N LYS A 827 24.74 8.20 58.65
CA LYS A 827 25.60 8.00 57.42
C LYS A 827 25.45 6.63 56.72
N ASN A 828 25.64 6.70 55.39
CA ASN A 828 25.67 5.65 54.36
C ASN A 828 26.87 4.66 54.44
N GLY A 829 26.70 3.47 53.84
CA GLY A 829 27.65 2.97 52.82
C GLY A 829 28.09 1.49 52.81
N ILE A 830 27.68 0.76 51.76
CA ILE A 830 28.50 -0.05 50.80
C ILE A 830 28.87 -1.55 51.08
N LYS A 831 28.33 -2.42 50.19
CA LYS A 831 28.80 -3.64 49.44
C LYS A 831 29.24 -4.98 50.09
N CYS A 832 28.66 -6.09 49.57
CA CYS A 832 29.26 -7.18 48.71
C CYS A 832 28.18 -8.28 48.43
N GLU A 833 27.79 -8.62 47.18
CA GLU A 833 28.28 -9.74 46.31
C GLU A 833 28.30 -11.14 46.97
N GLU A 834 28.00 -12.30 46.37
CA GLU A 834 27.34 -12.79 45.14
C GLU A 834 27.27 -14.35 45.29
N SER A 835 26.27 -15.02 44.69
CA SER A 835 26.34 -16.35 44.03
C SER A 835 26.74 -17.69 44.72
N ASN A 836 25.74 -18.59 44.81
CA ASN A 836 25.63 -19.93 44.18
C ASN A 836 26.27 -21.25 44.75
N LYS A 837 25.48 -22.35 44.55
CA LYS A 837 25.76 -23.82 44.47
C LYS A 837 25.82 -24.63 45.79
N LEU A 838 25.40 -25.90 45.97
CA LEU A 838 24.79 -27.01 45.19
C LEU A 838 24.38 -28.15 46.18
N LEU A 839 23.34 -28.96 45.83
CA LEU A 839 23.12 -30.44 45.99
C LEU A 839 23.30 -31.14 47.37
N GLU A 840 22.65 -32.25 47.77
CA GLU A 840 22.15 -33.51 47.18
C GLU A 840 20.91 -34.01 47.99
N GLU A 841 19.81 -34.50 47.40
CA GLU A 841 19.42 -35.89 47.02
C GLU A 841 19.31 -36.95 48.14
N THR A 842 18.10 -37.52 48.36
CA THR A 842 17.74 -38.95 48.09
C THR A 842 16.28 -39.33 48.49
N ASN A 843 15.54 -39.86 47.50
CA ASN A 843 14.59 -41.03 47.42
C ASN A 843 13.68 -41.42 48.63
N ASP A 844 12.43 -41.92 48.51
CA ASP A 844 11.86 -42.82 47.48
C ASP A 844 10.31 -42.99 47.57
N ALA A 845 9.73 -43.48 46.47
CA ALA A 845 8.52 -44.34 46.28
C ALA A 845 7.04 -43.86 46.49
N SER A 846 6.36 -43.53 45.36
CA SER A 846 5.21 -44.21 44.69
C SER A 846 3.96 -44.66 45.51
N ARG A 847 2.66 -44.50 45.14
CA ARG A 847 1.93 -44.56 43.85
C ARG A 847 0.43 -44.16 43.99
N THR A 848 -0.13 -43.65 42.87
CA THR A 848 -1.54 -43.70 42.35
C THR A 848 -2.71 -42.93 43.01
N GLY A 849 -3.36 -42.07 42.20
CA GLY A 849 -4.76 -41.63 42.38
C GLY A 849 -5.11 -40.35 41.60
N ALA A 850 -6.02 -40.43 40.64
CA ALA A 850 -6.47 -39.32 39.78
C ALA A 850 -7.63 -38.51 40.39
N GLU A 851 -7.81 -37.30 39.85
CA GLU A 851 -9.00 -36.41 39.85
C GLU A 851 -9.11 -35.20 40.83
N LYS A 852 -9.15 -34.02 40.18
CA LYS A 852 -9.97 -32.80 40.40
C LYS A 852 -9.50 -31.64 41.33
N PRO A 853 -9.79 -30.37 40.93
CA PRO A 853 -9.31 -29.16 41.58
C PRO A 853 -10.20 -28.70 42.75
N ALA A 854 -9.54 -28.18 43.80
CA ALA A 854 -10.19 -27.62 44.98
C ALA A 854 -10.79 -26.23 44.70
N PHE A 855 -12.12 -26.18 44.58
CA PHE A 855 -12.95 -24.99 44.80
C PHE A 855 -13.72 -25.22 46.10
N SER A 856 -13.36 -24.55 47.20
CA SER A 856 -14.24 -24.22 48.34
C SER A 856 -13.44 -23.75 49.56
N LYS A 857 -13.11 -22.46 49.62
CA LYS A 857 -12.90 -21.73 50.88
C LYS A 857 -13.14 -20.24 50.67
N ALA A 858 -14.40 -19.90 50.38
CA ALA A 858 -14.88 -18.53 50.31
C ALA A 858 -16.38 -18.45 50.70
N LYS A 859 -16.78 -19.16 51.77
CA LYS A 859 -18.17 -19.10 52.26
C LYS A 859 -18.33 -19.09 53.79
N GLU A 860 -17.29 -18.76 54.55
CA GLU A 860 -17.37 -18.72 56.03
C GLU A 860 -16.83 -17.44 56.69
N VAL A 861 -16.72 -16.32 55.97
CA VAL A 861 -16.32 -15.03 56.58
C VAL A 861 -17.37 -13.92 56.40
N CYS A 862 -18.62 -14.27 56.07
CA CYS A 862 -19.70 -13.30 55.89
C CYS A 862 -20.93 -13.51 56.80
N GLN A 863 -20.84 -14.31 57.86
CA GLN A 863 -21.98 -14.56 58.76
C GLN A 863 -21.75 -14.17 60.22
N ALA A 864 -20.74 -13.35 60.54
CA ALA A 864 -20.46 -12.91 61.91
C ALA A 864 -20.52 -11.39 62.15
N VAL A 865 -21.04 -10.59 61.20
CA VAL A 865 -21.08 -9.11 61.35
C VAL A 865 -22.51 -8.55 61.42
N ASP A 866 -23.56 -9.35 61.20
CA ASP A 866 -24.95 -8.87 61.23
C ASP A 866 -25.64 -8.92 62.61
N SER A 867 -24.94 -9.32 63.69
CA SER A 867 -25.57 -9.48 65.02
C SER A 867 -25.22 -8.39 66.04
N MET A 868 -24.59 -7.27 65.66
CA MET A 868 -24.17 -6.25 66.64
C MET A 868 -24.61 -4.80 66.31
N THR A 869 -25.68 -4.63 65.52
CA THR A 869 -26.21 -3.29 65.18
C THR A 869 -27.68 -3.08 65.59
N ARG A 870 -28.20 -3.85 66.55
CA ARG A 870 -29.60 -3.68 67.02
C ARG A 870 -29.80 -3.19 68.45
N VAL A 871 -28.78 -2.68 69.11
CA VAL A 871 -28.96 -2.01 70.41
C VAL A 871 -28.18 -0.71 70.43
N ILE A 872 -28.93 0.38 70.64
CA ILE A 872 -28.60 1.69 71.22
C ILE A 872 -29.35 2.77 70.43
N LYS A 873 -30.59 3.01 70.87
CA LYS A 873 -31.36 4.22 70.59
C LYS A 873 -31.83 4.75 71.94
N SER A 874 -31.02 5.61 72.56
CA SER A 874 -31.41 6.57 73.62
C SER A 874 -30.16 7.06 74.36
N ASN A 875 -29.70 8.27 74.11
CA ASN A 875 -29.99 9.41 74.98
C ASN A 875 -29.30 10.69 74.47
N SER A 876 -29.99 11.80 74.64
CA SER A 876 -29.70 13.13 74.11
C SER A 876 -28.67 13.93 74.91
N GLY A 877 -28.00 14.88 74.25
CA GLY A 877 -27.78 16.20 74.85
C GLY A 877 -26.34 16.71 74.94
N GLN A 878 -25.80 17.23 73.82
CA GLN A 878 -25.11 18.53 73.72
C GLN A 878 -24.55 18.68 72.28
N ARG A 879 -25.12 19.63 71.52
CA ARG A 879 -24.81 19.89 70.10
C ARG A 879 -23.68 20.91 69.99
N ASN A 880 -22.58 20.53 69.32
CA ASN A 880 -21.56 21.45 68.83
C ASN A 880 -21.75 21.72 67.32
N LYS A 881 -21.72 22.99 66.92
CA LYS A 881 -21.97 23.49 65.54
C LYS A 881 -20.97 23.04 64.46
N PHE A 882 -19.94 22.26 64.78
CA PHE A 882 -18.91 21.82 63.81
C PHE A 882 -19.17 20.43 63.20
N THR A 883 -20.16 19.67 63.68
CA THR A 883 -20.41 18.29 63.25
C THR A 883 -21.75 18.09 62.53
N GLU A 884 -22.47 19.15 62.22
CA GLU A 884 -23.84 19.08 61.69
C GLU A 884 -23.95 18.66 60.21
N GLY A 885 -22.84 18.22 59.59
CA GLY A 885 -22.80 17.81 58.17
C GLY A 885 -22.46 16.34 57.91
N LEU A 886 -22.31 15.48 58.92
CA LEU A 886 -21.71 14.15 58.73
C LEU A 886 -22.54 12.99 59.31
N ASP A 887 -23.87 12.99 59.15
CA ASP A 887 -24.70 11.78 59.36
C ASP A 887 -24.95 11.06 58.03
N PHE A 888 -23.90 10.40 57.52
CA PHE A 888 -23.86 9.71 56.22
C PHE A 888 -24.73 8.44 56.16
N ALA A 889 -25.27 7.96 57.29
CA ALA A 889 -26.20 6.83 57.32
C ALA A 889 -27.52 7.14 56.58
N SER A 890 -27.79 8.42 56.31
CA SER A 890 -28.94 8.92 55.56
C SER A 890 -28.67 9.19 54.07
N ILE A 891 -27.45 8.94 53.57
CA ILE A 891 -27.08 9.35 52.20
C ILE A 891 -27.71 8.44 51.15
N VAL A 892 -28.69 9.02 50.47
CA VAL A 892 -29.48 8.37 49.42
C VAL A 892 -28.68 8.26 48.12
N ASP A 893 -27.75 9.19 47.86
CA ASP A 893 -26.97 9.29 46.62
C ASP A 893 -25.44 9.24 46.85
N TRP A 894 -24.82 8.07 46.61
CA TRP A 894 -23.36 7.91 46.71
C TRP A 894 -22.62 8.64 45.59
N THR A 895 -23.29 8.91 44.48
CA THR A 895 -22.66 9.54 43.31
C THR A 895 -22.40 11.02 43.54
N SER A 896 -23.28 11.73 44.25
CA SER A 896 -23.11 13.14 44.61
C SER A 896 -21.92 13.36 45.56
N GLU A 897 -21.62 12.40 46.43
CA GLU A 897 -20.51 12.49 47.38
C GLU A 897 -19.13 12.30 46.73
N LEU A 898 -19.03 11.40 45.75
CA LEU A 898 -17.76 11.12 45.05
C LEU A 898 -17.43 12.17 43.98
N ARG A 899 -18.46 12.78 43.37
CA ARG A 899 -18.33 13.72 42.24
C ARG A 899 -17.38 14.90 42.51
N PRO A 900 -17.40 15.60 43.66
CA PRO A 900 -16.46 16.70 43.94
C PRO A 900 -15.00 16.26 43.98
N SER A 901 -14.71 15.09 44.59
CA SER A 901 -13.34 14.58 44.72
C SER A 901 -12.80 14.10 43.36
N MET A 902 -13.65 13.47 42.54
CA MET A 902 -13.30 13.12 41.16
C MET A 902 -13.06 14.37 40.28
N LYS A 903 -13.87 15.42 40.45
CA LYS A 903 -13.69 16.70 39.74
C LYS A 903 -12.36 17.35 40.10
N LYS A 904 -12.02 17.43 41.39
CA LYS A 904 -10.73 17.98 41.85
C LYS A 904 -9.53 17.18 41.33
N LEU A 905 -9.61 15.85 41.36
CA LEU A 905 -8.57 14.99 40.81
C LEU A 905 -8.38 15.23 39.30
N ARG A 906 -9.47 15.30 38.54
CA ARG A 906 -9.41 15.61 37.10
C ARG A 906 -8.76 16.97 36.84
N GLN A 907 -9.18 18.01 37.56
CA GLN A 907 -8.62 19.36 37.43
C GLN A 907 -7.12 19.40 37.73
N ALA A 908 -6.67 18.70 38.78
CA ALA A 908 -5.25 18.64 39.13
C ALA A 908 -4.42 17.91 38.05
N MET A 909 -4.96 16.83 37.47
CA MET A 909 -4.34 16.13 36.34
C MET A 909 -4.32 16.96 35.05
N ASP A 910 -5.35 17.78 34.81
CA ASP A 910 -5.39 18.74 33.70
C ASP A 910 -4.33 19.84 33.89
N GLY A 911 -4.14 20.31 35.12
CA GLY A 911 -3.06 21.23 35.49
C GLY A 911 -1.68 20.64 35.19
N LEU A 912 -1.44 19.39 35.59
CA LEU A 912 -0.19 18.69 35.25
C LEU A 912 0.04 18.58 33.75
N LEU A 913 -0.96 18.12 33.00
CA LEU A 913 -0.83 17.98 31.54
C LEU A 913 -0.53 19.33 30.87
N LYS A 914 -1.07 20.42 31.42
CA LYS A 914 -0.81 21.78 30.93
C LYS A 914 0.63 22.20 31.18
N THR A 915 1.15 22.01 32.39
CA THR A 915 2.56 22.29 32.70
C THR A 915 3.48 21.46 31.82
N ALA A 916 3.13 20.19 31.59
CA ALA A 916 3.90 19.30 30.74
C ALA A 916 4.02 19.79 29.29
N ARG A 917 2.89 20.23 28.73
CA ARG A 917 2.80 20.83 27.39
C ARG A 917 3.60 22.12 27.25
N LEU A 918 3.60 22.93 28.31
CA LEU A 918 4.38 24.17 28.35
C LEU A 918 5.89 23.87 28.31
N THR A 919 6.35 22.94 29.15
CA THR A 919 7.74 22.45 29.17
C THR A 919 8.18 21.90 27.82
N HIS A 920 7.35 21.06 27.20
CA HIS A 920 7.61 20.53 25.86
C HIS A 920 7.74 21.65 24.81
N SER A 921 6.85 22.65 24.86
CA SER A 921 6.89 23.78 23.93
C SER A 921 8.16 24.62 24.08
N VAL A 922 8.60 24.87 25.32
CA VAL A 922 9.82 25.62 25.62
C VAL A 922 11.03 24.93 24.99
N PHE A 923 11.21 23.64 25.24
CA PHE A 923 12.33 22.90 24.67
C PHE A 923 12.30 22.84 23.14
N ARG A 924 11.11 22.87 22.52
CA ARG A 924 10.97 22.92 21.05
C ARG A 924 11.30 24.27 20.46
N VAL A 925 10.99 25.37 21.14
CA VAL A 925 11.42 26.72 20.74
C VAL A 925 12.94 26.88 20.89
N GLN A 926 13.54 26.16 21.83
CA GLN A 926 14.99 26.14 22.04
C GLN A 926 15.76 25.33 20.99
N GLU A 927 15.09 24.46 20.24
CA GLU A 927 15.70 23.64 19.18
C GLU A 927 16.37 24.52 18.10
N ASP A 928 17.46 24.02 17.53
CA ASP A 928 18.10 24.67 16.40
C ASP A 928 17.18 24.65 15.16
N SER A 929 17.07 25.79 14.48
CA SER A 929 16.15 25.97 13.35
C SER A 929 16.44 25.00 12.19
N LYS A 930 17.74 24.70 11.92
CA LYS A 930 18.13 23.76 10.85
C LYS A 930 17.81 22.31 11.25
N VAL A 931 18.06 21.95 12.51
CA VAL A 931 17.73 20.61 13.03
C VAL A 931 16.22 20.37 13.03
N ALA A 932 15.44 21.34 13.53
CA ALA A 932 13.97 21.29 13.54
C ALA A 932 13.40 21.15 12.12
N GLN A 933 13.94 21.89 11.15
CA GLN A 933 13.54 21.80 9.75
C GLN A 933 13.85 20.42 9.15
N ARG A 934 15.05 19.88 9.38
CA ARG A 934 15.42 18.53 8.93
C ARG A 934 14.49 17.48 9.55
N ALA A 935 14.25 17.56 10.86
CA ALA A 935 13.37 16.64 11.58
C ALA A 935 11.92 16.66 11.04
N CYS A 936 11.41 17.85 10.69
CA CYS A 936 10.11 18.04 10.05
C CYS A 936 10.03 17.32 8.69
N ASN A 937 11.03 17.52 7.83
CA ASN A 937 11.08 16.91 6.50
C ASN A 937 11.13 15.38 6.58
N VAL A 938 11.93 14.84 7.50
CA VAL A 938 12.02 13.39 7.74
C VAL A 938 10.69 12.86 8.25
N ARG A 939 10.04 13.56 9.18
CA ARG A 939 8.72 13.18 9.71
C ARG A 939 7.68 13.10 8.60
N TYR A 940 7.55 14.14 7.78
CA TYR A 940 6.57 14.15 6.68
C TYR A 940 6.78 12.98 5.71
N ARG A 941 8.03 12.77 5.27
CA ARG A 941 8.37 11.65 4.37
C ARG A 941 8.07 10.30 5.01
N ARG A 942 8.37 10.13 6.31
CA ARG A 942 8.09 8.91 7.07
C ARG A 942 6.60 8.66 7.20
N ASP A 943 5.80 9.69 7.49
CA ASP A 943 4.33 9.62 7.56
C ASP A 943 3.74 9.16 6.21
N VAL A 944 4.23 9.70 5.08
CA VAL A 944 3.81 9.25 3.73
C VAL A 944 4.10 7.76 3.53
N CYS A 945 5.35 7.32 3.74
CA CYS A 945 5.74 5.93 3.53
C CYS A 945 5.00 4.97 4.47
N PHE A 946 4.85 5.35 5.74
CA PHE A 946 4.17 4.57 6.76
C PHE A 946 2.66 4.43 6.49
N SER A 947 2.00 5.50 5.99
CA SER A 947 0.60 5.41 5.54
C SER A 947 0.41 4.33 4.48
N GLN A 948 1.29 4.30 3.48
CA GLN A 948 1.24 3.31 2.40
C GLN A 948 1.45 1.88 2.95
N ALA A 949 2.44 1.70 3.83
CA ALA A 949 2.77 0.42 4.45
C ALA A 949 1.63 -0.13 5.32
N LEU A 950 1.10 0.68 6.23
CA LEU A 950 0.03 0.26 7.14
C LEU A 950 -1.28 -0.01 6.39
N THR A 951 -1.60 0.78 5.35
CA THR A 951 -2.77 0.53 4.50
C THR A 951 -2.67 -0.83 3.78
N ALA A 952 -1.50 -1.18 3.26
CA ALA A 952 -1.26 -2.47 2.63
C ALA A 952 -1.41 -3.60 3.66
N LEU A 953 -0.78 -3.47 4.85
CA LEU A 953 -0.84 -4.46 5.92
C LEU A 953 -2.29 -4.72 6.38
N VAL A 954 -3.05 -3.66 6.65
CA VAL A 954 -4.46 -3.76 7.04
C VAL A 954 -5.29 -4.43 5.94
N THR A 955 -5.03 -4.12 4.68
CA THR A 955 -5.68 -4.81 3.54
C THR A 955 -5.42 -6.33 3.57
N GLY A 956 -4.18 -6.75 3.83
CA GLY A 956 -3.82 -8.17 3.92
C GLY A 956 -4.46 -8.89 5.11
N ILE A 957 -4.45 -8.28 6.29
CA ILE A 957 -5.10 -8.83 7.49
C ILE A 957 -6.62 -8.95 7.27
N MET A 958 -7.25 -7.90 6.76
CA MET A 958 -8.69 -7.89 6.48
C MET A 958 -9.07 -8.93 5.41
N ALA A 959 -8.25 -9.13 4.38
CA ALA A 959 -8.46 -10.21 3.41
C ALA A 959 -8.44 -11.59 4.07
N LYS A 960 -7.46 -11.84 4.95
CA LYS A 960 -7.35 -13.12 5.68
C LYS A 960 -8.54 -13.39 6.60
N LEU A 961 -9.08 -12.35 7.24
CA LEU A 961 -10.21 -12.46 8.18
C LEU A 961 -11.58 -12.53 7.49
N TRP A 962 -11.82 -11.80 6.40
CA TRP A 962 -13.16 -11.71 5.79
C TRP A 962 -13.35 -12.57 4.54
N CYS A 963 -12.27 -12.84 3.81
CA CYS A 963 -12.35 -13.42 2.48
C CYS A 963 -11.96 -14.90 2.45
N GLN A 964 -11.61 -15.49 3.59
CA GLN A 964 -11.27 -16.92 3.73
C GLN A 964 -12.13 -17.55 4.83
N ARG A 965 -12.24 -18.89 4.81
CA ARG A 965 -12.85 -19.61 5.93
C ARG A 965 -11.98 -19.41 7.18
N PRO A 966 -12.59 -19.32 8.38
CA PRO A 966 -11.83 -19.22 9.62
C PRO A 966 -10.82 -20.37 9.72
N ASP A 967 -9.54 -20.03 9.87
CA ASP A 967 -8.44 -20.98 10.05
C ASP A 967 -8.07 -21.02 11.54
N PRO A 968 -8.41 -22.09 12.28
CA PRO A 968 -8.13 -22.18 13.72
C PRO A 968 -6.65 -22.05 14.05
N MET A 969 -5.75 -22.51 13.16
CA MET A 969 -4.31 -22.40 13.37
C MET A 969 -3.86 -20.94 13.25
N PHE A 970 -4.37 -20.22 12.25
CA PHE A 970 -4.10 -18.79 12.10
C PHE A 970 -4.66 -17.98 13.29
N LEU A 971 -5.86 -18.31 13.79
CA LEU A 971 -6.42 -17.65 14.97
C LEU A 971 -5.59 -17.91 16.23
N LEU A 972 -5.07 -19.13 16.42
CA LEU A 972 -4.14 -19.42 17.51
C LEU A 972 -2.86 -18.57 17.38
N ILE A 973 -2.24 -18.54 16.20
CA ILE A 973 -1.04 -17.72 15.94
C ILE A 973 -1.33 -16.24 16.22
N LEU A 974 -2.46 -15.73 15.74
CA LEU A 974 -2.89 -14.35 15.92
C LEU A 974 -3.03 -13.99 17.40
N THR A 975 -3.57 -14.89 18.23
CA THR A 975 -3.77 -14.65 19.66
C THR A 975 -2.52 -14.86 20.53
N THR A 976 -1.53 -15.63 20.06
CA THR A 976 -0.38 -16.07 20.89
C THR A 976 0.96 -15.47 20.48
N LEU A 977 1.22 -15.35 19.17
CA LEU A 977 2.49 -14.86 18.63
C LEU A 977 2.35 -13.56 17.84
N GLY A 978 1.17 -13.32 17.28
CA GLY A 978 0.95 -12.33 16.24
C GLY A 978 1.35 -12.85 14.85
N PRO A 979 0.71 -12.39 13.76
CA PRO A 979 1.03 -12.85 12.41
C PRO A 979 2.44 -12.49 11.94
N LEU A 980 3.14 -13.43 11.32
CA LEU A 980 4.30 -13.16 10.48
C LEU A 980 3.87 -12.47 9.18
N VAL A 981 4.55 -11.38 8.82
CA VAL A 981 4.30 -10.64 7.57
C VAL A 981 5.59 -10.61 6.76
N SER A 982 5.58 -11.24 5.59
CA SER A 982 6.73 -11.29 4.70
C SER A 982 6.55 -10.36 3.51
N PHE A 983 7.37 -9.30 3.49
CA PHE A 983 7.50 -8.37 2.38
C PHE A 983 8.66 -8.81 1.47
N GLU A 984 8.32 -9.12 0.23
CA GLU A 984 9.28 -9.36 -0.84
C GLU A 984 9.52 -8.06 -1.62
N GLY A 985 10.77 -7.62 -1.69
CA GLY A 985 11.23 -6.46 -2.44
C GLY A 985 12.04 -6.84 -3.67
N LEU A 986 11.73 -6.20 -4.80
CA LEU A 986 12.47 -6.32 -6.05
C LEU A 986 13.16 -5.01 -6.44
N LEU A 987 13.47 -4.15 -5.46
CA LEU A 987 14.12 -2.87 -5.65
C LEU A 987 15.62 -3.06 -5.85
N SER A 988 16.18 -2.34 -6.81
CA SER A 988 17.60 -2.40 -7.08
C SER A 988 18.34 -1.44 -6.17
N TYR A 989 19.44 -1.89 -5.58
CA TYR A 989 20.30 -1.05 -4.75
C TYR A 989 21.20 -0.14 -5.62
N TYR A 990 20.60 0.58 -6.58
CA TYR A 990 21.31 1.49 -7.49
C TYR A 990 20.38 2.59 -8.03
N GLY A 991 20.95 3.78 -8.29
CA GLY A 991 20.23 4.95 -8.79
C GLY A 991 19.07 5.36 -7.85
N ASP A 992 17.96 5.82 -8.44
CA ASP A 992 16.79 6.31 -7.70
C ASP A 992 16.12 5.24 -6.82
N GLU A 993 16.35 3.94 -7.08
CA GLU A 993 15.72 2.86 -6.30
C GLU A 993 16.40 2.63 -4.93
N ILE A 994 17.60 3.18 -4.69
CA ILE A 994 18.26 3.12 -3.36
C ILE A 994 17.40 3.84 -2.32
N ASP A 995 16.91 5.03 -2.66
CA ASP A 995 16.14 5.83 -1.73
C ASP A 995 14.77 5.21 -1.47
N MET A 996 14.16 4.64 -2.51
CA MET A 996 12.91 3.87 -2.38
C MET A 996 13.11 2.64 -1.48
N TRP A 997 14.25 1.96 -1.59
CA TRP A 997 14.59 0.83 -0.72
C TRP A 997 14.74 1.29 0.73
N GLY A 998 15.44 2.41 0.96
CA GLY A 998 15.60 2.98 2.29
C GLY A 998 14.27 3.41 2.91
N ASP A 999 13.38 4.00 2.13
CA ASP A 999 12.04 4.35 2.56
C ASP A 999 11.21 3.11 2.93
N MET A 1000 11.21 2.11 2.04
CA MET A 1000 10.48 0.86 2.21
C MET A 1000 10.93 0.10 3.47
N ALA A 1001 12.24 0.00 3.69
CA ALA A 1001 12.80 -0.71 4.84
C ALA A 1001 12.36 -0.07 6.17
N VAL A 1002 12.41 1.26 6.29
CA VAL A 1002 11.93 1.98 7.48
C VAL A 1002 10.42 1.83 7.64
N ALA A 1003 9.65 2.00 6.58
CA ALA A 1003 8.19 1.91 6.65
C ALA A 1003 7.69 0.51 7.02
N VAL A 1004 8.34 -0.55 6.52
CA VAL A 1004 8.05 -1.94 6.90
C VAL A 1004 8.41 -2.19 8.35
N GLU A 1005 9.59 -1.73 8.79
CA GLU A 1005 10.01 -1.83 10.19
C GLU A 1005 8.96 -1.18 11.09
N ASP A 1006 8.55 0.04 10.79
CA ASP A 1006 7.59 0.80 11.61
C ASP A 1006 6.25 0.08 11.81
N THR A 1007 5.86 -0.86 10.95
CA THR A 1007 4.62 -1.64 11.17
C THR A 1007 4.66 -2.54 12.41
N HIS A 1008 5.84 -2.86 12.95
CA HIS A 1008 5.98 -3.66 14.18
C HIS A 1008 5.46 -2.93 15.44
N THR A 1009 5.48 -1.59 15.43
CA THR A 1009 5.08 -0.76 16.58
C THR A 1009 3.56 -0.65 16.71
N VAL A 1010 2.81 -1.06 15.69
CA VAL A 1010 1.36 -0.93 15.64
C VAL A 1010 0.69 -2.09 16.39
N THR A 1011 -0.19 -1.76 17.32
CA THR A 1011 -1.04 -2.73 18.01
C THR A 1011 -2.36 -2.89 17.25
N PHE A 1012 -2.78 -4.13 17.00
CA PHE A 1012 -4.05 -4.46 16.38
C PHE A 1012 -5.01 -4.99 17.42
N THR A 1013 -6.26 -4.54 17.41
CA THR A 1013 -7.32 -5.05 18.29
C THR A 1013 -8.50 -5.55 17.47
N LEU A 1014 -9.09 -6.67 17.87
CA LEU A 1014 -10.25 -7.22 17.18
C LEU A 1014 -11.55 -6.68 17.80
N SER A 1015 -12.46 -6.21 16.96
CA SER A 1015 -13.80 -5.79 17.34
C SER A 1015 -14.86 -6.59 16.59
N ARG A 1016 -15.89 -7.03 17.32
CA ARG A 1016 -17.00 -7.79 16.73
C ARG A 1016 -17.80 -6.91 15.79
N CYS A 1017 -17.98 -7.35 14.55
CA CYS A 1017 -18.82 -6.68 13.55
C CYS A 1017 -19.97 -7.61 13.16
N GLY A 1018 -21.15 -7.39 13.74
CA GLY A 1018 -22.36 -8.12 13.36
C GLY A 1018 -22.86 -7.63 12.00
N ILE A 1019 -22.84 -8.49 10.99
CA ILE A 1019 -23.63 -8.24 9.78
C ILE A 1019 -25.06 -8.64 10.14
N GLN A 1020 -25.97 -7.70 10.33
CA GLN A 1020 -27.38 -8.05 10.51
C GLN A 1020 -27.88 -8.76 9.24
N PRO A 1021 -28.39 -10.01 9.33
CA PRO A 1021 -29.01 -10.66 8.19
C PRO A 1021 -30.26 -9.89 7.79
N ARG A 1022 -30.48 -9.77 6.47
CA ARG A 1022 -31.66 -9.14 5.88
C ARG A 1022 -32.93 -9.66 6.55
N VAL A 1023 -33.62 -8.81 7.30
CA VAL A 1023 -35.07 -8.92 7.45
C VAL A 1023 -35.65 -8.22 6.23
N GLU A 1024 -36.23 -8.99 5.32
CA GLU A 1024 -36.97 -8.47 4.17
C GLU A 1024 -38.00 -7.45 4.65
N GLY A 1025 -37.95 -6.22 4.12
CA GLY A 1025 -39.03 -5.25 4.34
C GLY A 1025 -38.67 -3.76 4.40
N LYS A 1026 -37.39 -3.34 4.42
CA LYS A 1026 -37.06 -1.90 4.35
C LYS A 1026 -35.91 -1.61 3.38
N HIS A 1027 -36.26 -1.24 2.15
CA HIS A 1027 -35.37 -0.55 1.22
C HIS A 1027 -35.02 0.83 1.80
N ASN A 1028 -33.91 0.93 2.54
CA ASN A 1028 -33.06 2.11 2.75
C ASN A 1028 -32.13 1.98 3.99
N MET A 1029 -31.50 0.81 4.18
CA MET A 1029 -30.34 0.70 5.09
C MET A 1029 -29.11 0.29 4.28
N THR A 1030 -28.17 1.23 4.13
CA THR A 1030 -26.84 1.01 3.57
C THR A 1030 -26.12 -0.07 4.38
N PHE A 1031 -25.69 -1.16 3.74
CA PHE A 1031 -24.77 -2.13 4.34
C PHE A 1031 -23.59 -1.39 4.99
N GLN A 1032 -23.40 -1.51 6.30
CA GLN A 1032 -22.22 -0.98 6.97
C GLN A 1032 -21.00 -1.78 6.49
N LEU A 1033 -20.10 -1.13 5.74
CA LEU A 1033 -18.82 -1.75 5.39
C LEU A 1033 -18.00 -2.01 6.66
N PRO A 1034 -17.29 -3.15 6.76
CA PRO A 1034 -16.37 -3.41 7.86
C PRO A 1034 -15.12 -2.52 7.71
N LEU A 1035 -15.21 -1.29 8.21
CA LEU A 1035 -14.16 -0.28 8.12
C LEU A 1035 -13.23 -0.33 9.34
N PRO A 1036 -11.92 -0.57 9.14
CA PRO A 1036 -10.92 -0.43 10.19
C PRO A 1036 -10.85 1.00 10.74
N ARG A 1037 -10.64 1.14 12.04
CA ARG A 1037 -10.46 2.44 12.71
C ARG A 1037 -9.07 2.54 13.30
N VAL A 1038 -8.49 3.74 13.29
CA VAL A 1038 -7.18 4.02 13.89
C VAL A 1038 -7.37 4.97 15.07
N VAL A 1039 -6.68 4.68 16.17
CA VAL A 1039 -6.63 5.51 17.38
C VAL A 1039 -5.19 5.56 17.92
N GLY A 1040 -4.91 6.50 18.81
CA GLY A 1040 -3.58 6.64 19.44
C GLY A 1040 -2.82 7.86 18.92
N SER A 1041 -1.48 7.79 18.98
CA SER A 1041 -0.54 8.84 18.57
C SER A 1041 0.46 8.28 17.55
N ARG A 1042 1.28 9.14 16.92
CA ARG A 1042 2.37 8.69 16.03
C ARG A 1042 3.30 7.63 16.63
N SER A 1043 3.54 7.68 17.94
CA SER A 1043 4.42 6.74 18.65
C SER A 1043 3.75 5.46 19.11
N ALA A 1044 2.42 5.43 19.20
CA ALA A 1044 1.64 4.31 19.72
C ALA A 1044 0.28 4.21 19.03
N LEU A 1045 0.28 3.75 17.78
CA LEU A 1045 -0.95 3.55 17.00
C LEU A 1045 -1.61 2.22 17.34
N THR A 1046 -2.93 2.27 17.52
CA THR A 1046 -3.78 1.08 17.62
C THR A 1046 -4.78 1.04 16.47
N VAL A 1047 -4.80 -0.07 15.72
CA VAL A 1047 -5.76 -0.32 14.65
C VAL A 1047 -6.84 -1.30 15.14
N ILE A 1048 -8.09 -0.83 15.15
CA ILE A 1048 -9.25 -1.63 15.50
C ILE A 1048 -9.78 -2.29 14.22
N LEU A 1049 -9.69 -3.61 14.17
CA LEU A 1049 -10.11 -4.44 13.04
C LEU A 1049 -11.50 -5.03 13.29
N PRO A 1050 -12.51 -4.69 12.48
CA PRO A 1050 -13.80 -5.35 12.54
C PRO A 1050 -13.66 -6.79 12.03
N VAL A 1051 -14.25 -7.77 12.73
CA VAL A 1051 -14.24 -9.19 12.35
C VAL A 1051 -15.64 -9.80 12.27
N PRO A 1052 -15.86 -10.81 11.39
CA PRO A 1052 -17.13 -11.53 11.33
C PRO A 1052 -17.44 -12.28 12.62
N ASP A 1053 -18.74 -12.47 12.90
CA ASP A 1053 -19.22 -13.25 14.06
C ASP A 1053 -18.63 -14.66 14.13
N ALA A 1054 -18.46 -15.32 12.97
CA ALA A 1054 -17.88 -16.66 12.88
C ALA A 1054 -16.42 -16.71 13.37
N ILE A 1055 -15.63 -15.67 13.11
CA ILE A 1055 -14.25 -15.56 13.64
C ILE A 1055 -14.29 -15.21 15.12
N TYR A 1056 -15.11 -14.22 15.49
CA TYR A 1056 -15.18 -13.75 16.87
C TYR A 1056 -15.59 -14.88 17.84
N SER A 1057 -16.47 -15.78 17.39
CA SER A 1057 -16.93 -16.94 18.17
C SER A 1057 -15.86 -18.03 18.36
N LEU A 1058 -14.83 -18.06 17.50
CA LEU A 1058 -13.73 -19.03 17.57
C LEU A 1058 -12.53 -18.50 18.37
N LEU A 1059 -12.53 -17.22 18.73
CA LEU A 1059 -11.49 -16.66 19.59
C LEU A 1059 -11.63 -17.25 21.00
N PRO A 1060 -10.52 -17.60 21.67
CA PRO A 1060 -10.57 -18.10 23.05
C PRO A 1060 -11.15 -17.00 23.96
N LEU A 1061 -12.42 -17.16 24.34
CA LEU A 1061 -13.10 -16.27 25.28
C LEU A 1061 -12.52 -16.51 26.67
N VAL A 1062 -11.62 -15.63 27.14
CA VAL A 1062 -11.20 -15.65 28.55
C VAL A 1062 -12.41 -15.24 29.40
N PRO A 1063 -12.97 -16.10 30.27
CA PRO A 1063 -14.26 -15.84 30.93
C PRO A 1063 -14.24 -14.73 32.00
N SER A 1064 -13.08 -14.15 32.32
CA SER A 1064 -12.88 -13.43 33.59
C SER A 1064 -12.62 -11.92 33.48
N SER A 1065 -12.51 -11.34 32.29
CA SER A 1065 -12.53 -9.88 32.12
C SER A 1065 -12.82 -9.53 30.67
N ARG A 1066 -13.39 -8.34 30.42
CA ARG A 1066 -13.63 -7.78 29.07
C ARG A 1066 -12.30 -7.42 28.37
N GLN A 1067 -11.35 -8.34 28.28
CA GLN A 1067 -10.06 -8.08 27.64
C GLN A 1067 -10.24 -8.10 26.12
N THR A 1068 -10.07 -6.93 25.50
CA THR A 1068 -9.96 -6.80 24.05
C THR A 1068 -8.72 -7.54 23.57
N LEU A 1069 -8.89 -8.51 22.66
CA LEU A 1069 -7.75 -9.25 22.09
C LEU A 1069 -6.87 -8.27 21.27
N SER A 1070 -5.64 -8.08 21.73
CA SER A 1070 -4.62 -7.26 21.08
C SER A 1070 -3.43 -8.09 20.61
N PHE A 1071 -2.87 -7.78 19.44
CA PHE A 1071 -1.66 -8.41 18.91
C PHE A 1071 -0.81 -7.41 18.13
N ASN A 1072 0.47 -7.72 17.96
CA ASN A 1072 1.39 -7.02 17.05
C ASN A 1072 1.73 -7.96 15.88
N VAL A 1073 2.28 -7.41 14.80
CA VAL A 1073 2.79 -8.20 13.68
C VAL A 1073 4.30 -8.33 13.77
N THR A 1074 4.86 -9.41 13.21
CA THR A 1074 6.31 -9.53 12.99
C THR A 1074 6.62 -9.32 11.51
N PRO A 1075 7.04 -8.12 11.07
CA PRO A 1075 7.39 -7.86 9.69
C PRO A 1075 8.82 -8.32 9.37
N VAL A 1076 9.00 -8.96 8.21
CA VAL A 1076 10.31 -9.28 7.62
C VAL A 1076 10.34 -8.80 6.17
N PHE A 1077 11.44 -8.18 5.77
CA PHE A 1077 11.65 -7.62 4.44
C PHE A 1077 12.88 -8.24 3.78
N PHE A 1078 12.65 -9.09 2.77
CA PHE A 1078 13.72 -9.63 1.94
C PHE A 1078 13.73 -8.92 0.58
N ASN A 1079 14.86 -8.31 0.22
CA ASN A 1079 14.99 -7.56 -1.03
C ASN A 1079 16.11 -8.12 -1.92
N VAL A 1080 15.75 -8.41 -3.17
CA VAL A 1080 16.71 -8.78 -4.22
C VAL A 1080 16.30 -8.09 -5.52
N GLY A 1081 17.09 -7.09 -5.94
CA GLY A 1081 16.89 -6.44 -7.24
C GLY A 1081 17.18 -7.40 -8.41
N ILE A 1082 16.27 -7.47 -9.38
CA ILE A 1082 16.39 -8.41 -10.51
C ILE A 1082 16.77 -7.77 -11.86
N ASN A 1083 16.71 -6.44 -11.97
CA ASN A 1083 16.86 -5.72 -13.25
C ASN A 1083 18.34 -5.39 -13.60
N GLU A 1084 18.54 -4.61 -14.65
CA GLU A 1084 19.85 -4.13 -15.11
C GLU A 1084 20.57 -3.28 -14.07
N MET A 1085 19.84 -2.44 -13.33
CA MET A 1085 20.40 -1.59 -12.28
C MET A 1085 20.92 -2.43 -11.10
N ALA A 1086 20.30 -3.58 -10.84
CA ALA A 1086 20.82 -4.53 -9.85
C ALA A 1086 22.12 -5.19 -10.32
N SER A 1087 22.22 -5.58 -11.59
CA SER A 1087 23.49 -6.07 -12.16
C SER A 1087 24.60 -5.02 -12.06
N LEU A 1088 24.28 -3.75 -12.30
CA LEU A 1088 25.22 -2.65 -12.12
C LEU A 1088 25.63 -2.50 -10.65
N ALA A 1089 24.68 -2.53 -9.72
CA ALA A 1089 24.94 -2.46 -8.28
C ALA A 1089 25.95 -3.52 -7.81
N GLU A 1090 25.76 -4.76 -8.26
CA GLU A 1090 26.61 -5.91 -7.97
C GLU A 1090 28.01 -5.74 -8.58
N SER A 1091 28.09 -5.33 -9.85
CA SER A 1091 29.38 -5.09 -10.52
C SER A 1091 30.22 -4.01 -9.82
N LEU A 1092 29.57 -3.06 -9.16
CA LEU A 1092 30.19 -2.00 -8.38
C LEU A 1092 30.42 -2.38 -6.90
N GLY A 1093 29.97 -3.56 -6.45
CA GLY A 1093 30.11 -4.02 -5.06
C GLY A 1093 29.32 -3.19 -4.04
N THR A 1094 28.25 -2.53 -4.48
CA THR A 1094 27.46 -1.58 -3.65
C THR A 1094 26.33 -2.23 -2.86
N THR A 1095 26.05 -3.51 -3.06
CA THR A 1095 24.92 -4.27 -2.50
C THR A 1095 25.06 -4.68 -1.02
N LYS A 1096 26.22 -4.43 -0.39
CA LYS A 1096 26.49 -4.84 1.00
C LYS A 1096 25.41 -4.43 2.01
N PRO A 1097 24.82 -3.21 1.97
CA PRO A 1097 23.74 -2.84 2.90
C PRO A 1097 22.46 -3.65 2.69
N GLN A 1098 22.13 -4.00 1.44
CA GLN A 1098 21.01 -4.88 1.11
C GLN A 1098 21.26 -6.30 1.65
N GLU A 1099 22.47 -6.84 1.46
CA GLU A 1099 22.87 -8.16 1.98
C GLU A 1099 22.79 -8.22 3.51
N LYS A 1100 23.32 -7.19 4.19
CA LYS A 1100 23.22 -7.05 5.65
C LYS A 1100 21.75 -7.00 6.10
N SER A 1101 20.92 -6.20 5.43
CA SER A 1101 19.50 -6.12 5.76
C SER A 1101 18.77 -7.46 5.58
N ASN A 1102 19.09 -8.24 4.54
CA ASN A 1102 18.54 -9.58 4.38
C ASN A 1102 18.99 -10.53 5.50
N MET A 1103 20.21 -10.39 6.02
CA MET A 1103 20.71 -11.14 7.19
C MET A 1103 19.92 -10.78 8.45
N ASP A 1104 19.76 -9.48 8.73
CA ASP A 1104 19.02 -8.99 9.90
C ASP A 1104 17.56 -9.49 9.86
N ASN A 1105 16.95 -9.53 8.67
CA ASN A 1105 15.60 -10.06 8.48
C ASN A 1105 15.52 -11.58 8.60
N PHE A 1106 16.57 -12.31 8.23
CA PHE A 1106 16.68 -13.75 8.50
C PHE A 1106 16.71 -14.03 10.00
N ASP A 1107 17.52 -13.29 10.77
CA ASP A 1107 17.62 -13.49 12.22
C ASP A 1107 16.27 -13.25 12.91
N ARG A 1108 15.55 -12.20 12.51
CA ARG A 1108 14.18 -11.94 12.97
C ARG A 1108 13.20 -13.05 12.59
N LEU A 1109 13.26 -13.54 11.36
CA LEU A 1109 12.43 -14.66 10.90
C LEU A 1109 12.73 -15.93 11.71
N ASN A 1110 14.00 -16.18 12.00
CA ASN A 1110 14.45 -17.34 12.78
C ASN A 1110 13.97 -17.25 14.23
N GLU A 1111 14.02 -16.08 14.85
CA GLU A 1111 13.46 -15.86 16.19
C GLU A 1111 11.94 -16.13 16.23
N TYR A 1112 11.21 -15.66 15.21
CA TYR A 1112 9.79 -15.97 15.06
C TYR A 1112 9.56 -17.47 14.87
N TYR A 1113 10.34 -18.14 14.02
CA TYR A 1113 10.27 -19.58 13.77
C TYR A 1113 10.49 -20.39 15.06
N LEU A 1114 11.46 -20.02 15.89
CA LEU A 1114 11.72 -20.68 17.18
C LEU A 1114 10.55 -20.54 18.14
N ARG A 1115 9.85 -19.40 18.14
CA ARG A 1115 8.62 -19.19 18.91
C ARG A 1115 7.44 -19.98 18.33
N PHE A 1116 7.28 -19.98 17.01
CA PHE A 1116 6.27 -20.74 16.27
C PHE A 1116 6.37 -22.24 16.54
N LYS A 1117 7.60 -22.80 16.53
CA LYS A 1117 7.85 -24.22 16.80
C LYS A 1117 7.32 -24.67 18.16
N LYS A 1118 7.32 -23.78 19.17
CA LYS A 1118 6.80 -24.08 20.53
C LYS A 1118 5.28 -24.29 20.56
N LEU A 1119 4.54 -23.84 19.54
CA LEU A 1119 3.09 -24.06 19.43
C LEU A 1119 2.72 -25.47 18.97
N ASN A 1120 3.68 -26.29 18.52
CA ASN A 1120 3.46 -27.66 18.03
C ASN A 1120 2.34 -27.77 16.97
N LEU A 1121 2.22 -26.76 16.10
CA LEU A 1121 1.23 -26.75 15.02
C LEU A 1121 1.64 -27.68 13.87
N PRO A 1122 0.68 -28.33 13.17
CA PRO A 1122 0.98 -29.10 11.98
C PRO A 1122 1.50 -28.19 10.86
N THR A 1123 2.80 -28.27 10.58
CA THR A 1123 3.46 -27.54 9.47
C THR A 1123 3.47 -28.31 8.16
N GLU A 1124 3.21 -29.61 8.23
CA GLU A 1124 3.10 -30.49 7.07
C GLU A 1124 1.64 -30.67 6.69
N PRO A 1125 1.31 -30.71 5.38
CA PRO A 1125 -0.05 -30.97 4.93
C PRO A 1125 -0.49 -32.37 5.40
N ALA A 1126 -1.58 -32.44 6.15
CA ALA A 1126 -2.19 -33.70 6.55
C ALA A 1126 -2.76 -34.43 5.30
N SER A 1127 -2.43 -35.72 5.18
CA SER A 1127 -2.98 -36.75 4.26
C SER A 1127 -2.33 -36.92 2.88
N THR A 1128 -1.50 -37.95 2.73
CA THR A 1128 -1.92 -39.33 2.34
C THR A 1128 -0.69 -40.24 2.31
N ARG A 1129 -0.87 -41.57 2.38
CA ARG A 1129 0.21 -42.59 2.32
C ARG A 1129 1.10 -42.54 1.06
N PHE A 1130 0.83 -41.59 0.15
CA PHE A 1130 1.60 -41.30 -1.06
C PHE A 1130 2.53 -40.07 -0.93
N ALA A 1131 2.43 -39.28 0.15
CA ALA A 1131 3.28 -38.11 0.40
C ALA A 1131 4.76 -38.47 0.67
N ALA A 1132 5.05 -39.73 1.00
CA ALA A 1132 6.42 -40.24 1.11
C ALA A 1132 7.19 -40.22 -0.23
N ARG A 1133 6.54 -39.85 -1.34
CA ARG A 1133 7.17 -39.71 -2.67
C ARG A 1133 6.99 -38.31 -3.29
N SER A 1134 6.71 -37.27 -2.50
CA SER A 1134 6.94 -35.91 -3.02
C SER A 1134 8.44 -35.64 -3.05
N ILE A 1135 8.99 -35.47 -4.25
CA ILE A 1135 10.42 -35.27 -4.54
C ILE A 1135 10.95 -33.93 -3.94
N LEU A 1136 10.10 -33.07 -3.35
CA LEU A 1136 10.44 -31.70 -2.95
C LEU A 1136 9.93 -31.28 -1.55
N GLY A 1137 9.45 -32.19 -0.72
CA GLY A 1137 8.92 -31.87 0.61
C GLY A 1137 10.01 -31.63 1.67
N HIS A 1138 10.73 -30.52 1.61
CA HIS A 1138 11.69 -30.15 2.67
C HIS A 1138 10.94 -29.85 3.98
N ALA A 1139 11.48 -30.31 5.12
CA ALA A 1139 10.94 -29.91 6.42
C ALA A 1139 11.16 -28.40 6.62
N LEU A 1140 10.29 -27.76 7.40
CA LEU A 1140 10.41 -26.32 7.69
C LEU A 1140 11.79 -25.96 8.28
N SER A 1141 12.39 -26.86 9.08
CA SER A 1141 13.76 -26.70 9.61
C SER A 1141 14.83 -26.66 8.51
N ASP A 1142 14.66 -27.45 7.46
CA ASP A 1142 15.61 -27.55 6.36
C ASP A 1142 15.50 -26.31 5.49
N MET A 1143 14.28 -25.83 5.23
CA MET A 1143 14.06 -24.56 4.54
C MET A 1143 14.69 -23.38 5.28
N MET A 1144 14.56 -23.32 6.61
CA MET A 1144 15.21 -22.29 7.43
C MET A 1144 16.74 -22.36 7.34
N SER A 1145 17.29 -23.59 7.33
CA SER A 1145 18.75 -23.80 7.18
C SER A 1145 19.23 -23.40 5.79
N ASN A 1146 18.49 -23.75 4.74
CA ASN A 1146 18.78 -23.36 3.37
C ASN A 1146 18.72 -21.84 3.20
N LEU A 1147 17.70 -21.18 3.77
CA LEU A 1147 17.59 -19.72 3.72
C LEU A 1147 18.79 -19.06 4.40
N LYS A 1148 19.26 -19.60 5.53
CA LYS A 1148 20.48 -19.13 6.20
C LYS A 1148 21.69 -19.19 5.28
N MET A 1149 21.88 -20.33 4.59
CA MET A 1149 22.97 -20.50 3.62
C MET A 1149 22.83 -19.49 2.48
N CYS A 1150 21.66 -19.38 1.84
CA CYS A 1150 21.44 -18.47 0.71
C CYS A 1150 21.72 -17.01 1.05
N VAL A 1151 21.40 -16.55 2.26
CA VAL A 1151 21.64 -15.17 2.71
C VAL A 1151 23.12 -14.92 3.05
N GLN A 1152 23.87 -15.96 3.41
CA GLN A 1152 25.31 -15.90 3.66
C GLN A 1152 26.15 -16.04 2.39
N GLU A 1153 25.61 -16.72 1.39
CA GLU A 1153 26.28 -16.94 0.11
C GLU A 1153 26.33 -15.67 -0.75
N LYS A 1154 27.47 -15.48 -1.42
CA LYS A 1154 27.70 -14.37 -2.36
C LYS A 1154 27.28 -14.77 -3.78
N VAL A 1155 26.01 -15.06 -3.96
CA VAL A 1155 25.41 -15.39 -5.26
C VAL A 1155 24.78 -14.14 -5.87
N ASN A 1156 25.13 -13.83 -7.12
CA ASN A 1156 24.55 -12.70 -7.85
C ASN A 1156 23.05 -12.91 -8.05
N LYS A 1157 22.26 -11.88 -7.72
CA LYS A 1157 20.79 -11.88 -7.77
C LYS A 1157 20.21 -13.15 -7.19
N ASN A 1158 20.58 -13.48 -5.94
CA ASN A 1158 20.12 -14.70 -5.28
C ASN A 1158 18.61 -14.67 -4.99
N VAL A 1159 17.80 -14.93 -6.03
CA VAL A 1159 16.33 -14.95 -5.97
C VAL A 1159 15.79 -16.13 -5.16
N GLU A 1160 16.64 -17.11 -4.81
CA GLU A 1160 16.27 -18.23 -3.95
C GLU A 1160 15.90 -17.76 -2.54
N ILE A 1161 16.53 -16.68 -2.06
CA ILE A 1161 16.16 -16.00 -0.80
C ILE A 1161 14.66 -15.63 -0.80
N LEU A 1162 14.17 -15.08 -1.91
CA LEU A 1162 12.75 -14.68 -2.05
C LEU A 1162 11.84 -15.91 -2.11
N GLN A 1163 12.26 -16.96 -2.85
CA GLN A 1163 11.49 -18.19 -2.99
C GLN A 1163 11.38 -18.95 -1.66
N LEU A 1164 12.48 -19.13 -0.93
CA LEU A 1164 12.50 -19.81 0.37
C LEU A 1164 11.73 -19.03 1.42
N SER A 1165 11.95 -17.71 1.54
CA SER A 1165 11.22 -16.87 2.49
C SER A 1165 9.70 -16.91 2.24
N SER A 1166 9.27 -16.93 0.96
CA SER A 1166 7.85 -17.08 0.61
C SER A 1166 7.26 -18.41 1.09
N GLN A 1167 7.98 -19.52 0.87
CA GLN A 1167 7.55 -20.87 1.26
C GLN A 1167 7.47 -21.01 2.78
N ILE A 1168 8.52 -20.57 3.48
CA ILE A 1168 8.60 -20.54 4.94
C ILE A 1168 7.44 -19.75 5.54
N CYS A 1169 7.16 -18.56 5.00
CA CYS A 1169 6.05 -17.72 5.45
C CYS A 1169 4.69 -18.43 5.29
N ARG A 1170 4.44 -19.09 4.14
CA ARG A 1170 3.19 -19.85 3.91
C ARG A 1170 3.06 -21.05 4.86
N ARG A 1171 4.15 -21.78 5.11
CA ARG A 1171 4.18 -22.92 6.06
C ARG A 1171 3.88 -22.47 7.51
N MET A 1172 4.26 -21.25 7.86
CA MET A 1172 3.93 -20.62 9.17
C MET A 1172 2.62 -19.82 9.17
N ARG A 1173 1.75 -19.99 8.15
CA ARG A 1173 0.45 -19.28 8.00
C ARG A 1173 0.56 -17.74 8.00
N GLY A 1174 1.71 -17.21 7.59
CA GLY A 1174 1.94 -15.76 7.52
C GLY A 1174 1.27 -15.08 6.32
N LEU A 1175 1.37 -13.74 6.28
CA LEU A 1175 0.85 -12.90 5.21
C LEU A 1175 1.95 -12.56 4.19
N ARG A 1176 1.63 -12.62 2.90
CA ARG A 1176 2.57 -12.41 1.80
C ARG A 1176 2.31 -11.10 1.06
N PHE A 1177 3.38 -10.32 0.88
CA PHE A 1177 3.39 -9.06 0.17
C PHE A 1177 4.51 -9.05 -0.88
N THR A 1178 4.23 -8.58 -2.09
CA THR A 1178 5.23 -8.47 -3.16
C THR A 1178 5.28 -7.06 -3.70
N SER A 1179 6.47 -6.46 -3.70
CA SER A 1179 6.70 -5.06 -4.06
C SER A 1179 7.89 -4.86 -4.99
N CYS A 1180 7.74 -3.87 -5.87
CA CYS A 1180 8.81 -3.26 -6.65
C CYS A 1180 8.46 -1.78 -6.87
N LYS A 1181 9.24 -1.04 -7.66
CA LYS A 1181 9.03 0.41 -7.88
C LYS A 1181 7.57 0.81 -8.16
N SER A 1182 6.84 0.05 -8.99
CA SER A 1182 5.47 0.38 -9.40
C SER A 1182 4.46 -0.77 -9.23
N ALA A 1183 4.92 -1.91 -8.73
CA ALA A 1183 4.15 -3.16 -8.62
C ALA A 1183 3.40 -3.63 -9.88
N LYS A 1184 3.92 -3.27 -11.07
CA LYS A 1184 3.35 -3.67 -12.36
C LYS A 1184 4.13 -4.85 -12.96
N ASP A 1185 5.32 -4.59 -13.50
CA ASP A 1185 6.07 -5.53 -14.34
C ASP A 1185 6.85 -6.58 -13.55
N ARG A 1186 7.89 -6.18 -12.79
CA ARG A 1186 8.73 -7.10 -11.98
C ARG A 1186 7.90 -7.90 -10.97
N THR A 1187 6.96 -7.22 -10.31
CA THR A 1187 6.00 -7.85 -9.39
C THR A 1187 5.11 -8.87 -10.10
N GLY A 1188 4.68 -8.60 -11.34
CA GLY A 1188 3.94 -9.59 -12.13
C GLY A 1188 4.75 -10.85 -12.44
N MET A 1189 6.06 -10.69 -12.70
CA MET A 1189 6.96 -11.82 -12.90
C MET A 1189 7.12 -12.67 -11.64
N SER A 1190 7.26 -12.03 -10.47
CA SER A 1190 7.42 -12.76 -9.20
C SER A 1190 6.14 -13.48 -8.77
N ILE A 1191 4.98 -12.80 -8.81
CA ILE A 1191 3.71 -13.39 -8.37
C ILE A 1191 3.33 -14.61 -9.21
N THR A 1192 3.47 -14.52 -10.53
CA THR A 1192 3.20 -15.68 -11.42
C THR A 1192 4.17 -16.83 -11.18
N LEU A 1193 5.43 -16.54 -10.82
CA LEU A 1193 6.40 -17.58 -10.46
C LEU A 1193 6.04 -18.24 -9.12
N GLU A 1194 5.65 -17.46 -8.11
CA GLU A 1194 5.19 -17.98 -6.82
C GLU A 1194 3.94 -18.86 -6.97
N GLN A 1195 2.98 -18.44 -7.80
CA GLN A 1195 1.78 -19.22 -8.14
C GLN A 1195 2.15 -20.57 -8.78
N VAL A 1196 2.98 -20.58 -9.83
CA VAL A 1196 3.37 -21.83 -10.51
C VAL A 1196 4.23 -22.73 -9.61
N ASN A 1197 5.08 -22.16 -8.76
CA ASN A 1197 5.82 -22.93 -7.76
C ASN A 1197 4.88 -23.64 -6.77
N ILE A 1198 3.78 -23.02 -6.37
CA ILE A 1198 2.75 -23.68 -5.55
C ILE A 1198 2.09 -24.81 -6.33
N LEU A 1199 1.73 -24.60 -7.61
CA LEU A 1199 1.15 -25.66 -8.44
C LEU A 1199 2.10 -26.88 -8.55
N SER A 1200 3.39 -26.63 -8.75
CA SER A 1200 4.41 -27.68 -8.84
C SER A 1200 4.65 -28.41 -7.52
N SER A 1201 4.85 -27.67 -6.43
CA SER A 1201 5.26 -28.25 -5.14
C SER A 1201 4.09 -28.84 -4.34
N GLU A 1202 2.90 -28.25 -4.45
CA GLU A 1202 1.75 -28.60 -3.61
C GLU A 1202 0.63 -29.34 -4.34
N TYR A 1203 0.54 -29.22 -5.66
CA TYR A 1203 -0.53 -29.80 -6.48
C TYR A 1203 -0.02 -30.72 -7.61
N HIS A 1204 1.27 -31.06 -7.60
CA HIS A 1204 1.88 -31.99 -8.56
C HIS A 1204 1.64 -31.60 -10.02
N LEU A 1205 1.77 -30.32 -10.37
CA LEU A 1205 1.84 -29.88 -11.77
C LEU A 1205 2.87 -30.73 -12.52
N ALA A 1206 2.52 -31.23 -13.70
CA ALA A 1206 3.44 -32.03 -14.50
C ALA A 1206 4.68 -31.22 -14.89
N GLU A 1207 5.87 -31.82 -14.76
CA GLU A 1207 7.15 -31.12 -14.96
C GLU A 1207 7.26 -30.46 -16.34
N HIS A 1208 6.82 -31.16 -17.39
CA HIS A 1208 6.82 -30.65 -18.77
C HIS A 1208 5.83 -29.49 -18.99
N GLU A 1209 4.89 -29.27 -18.08
CA GLU A 1209 3.93 -28.16 -18.14
C GLU A 1209 4.38 -26.91 -17.37
N TYR A 1210 5.38 -27.01 -16.49
CA TYR A 1210 5.81 -25.90 -15.63
C TYR A 1210 6.04 -24.60 -16.40
N THR A 1211 6.83 -24.65 -17.47
CA THR A 1211 7.15 -23.47 -18.29
C THR A 1211 5.91 -22.99 -19.08
N ARG A 1212 5.10 -23.92 -19.59
CA ARG A 1212 3.87 -23.59 -20.33
C ARG A 1212 2.85 -22.88 -19.43
N ALA A 1213 2.66 -23.35 -18.20
CA ALA A 1213 1.78 -22.74 -17.21
C ALA A 1213 2.26 -21.32 -16.85
N LEU A 1214 3.56 -21.15 -16.58
CA LEU A 1214 4.16 -19.85 -16.28
C LEU A 1214 3.98 -18.84 -17.42
N ASP A 1215 4.25 -19.27 -18.66
CA ASP A 1215 4.09 -18.41 -19.83
C ASP A 1215 2.62 -18.08 -20.10
N CYS A 1216 1.71 -19.03 -19.90
CA CYS A 1216 0.27 -18.84 -20.04
C CYS A 1216 -0.26 -17.80 -19.03
N MET A 1217 0.03 -17.97 -17.74
CA MET A 1217 -0.39 -17.02 -16.70
C MET A 1217 0.21 -15.62 -16.91
N ARG A 1218 1.41 -15.51 -17.48
CA ARG A 1218 2.02 -14.20 -17.81
C ARG A 1218 1.45 -13.56 -19.07
N SER A 1219 0.92 -14.32 -20.02
CA SER A 1219 0.46 -13.83 -21.32
C SER A 1219 -1.03 -13.52 -21.36
N GLU A 1220 -1.85 -14.30 -20.67
CA GLU A 1220 -3.31 -14.18 -20.66
C GLU A 1220 -3.90 -13.97 -19.24
N GLY A 1221 -3.05 -13.97 -18.20
CA GLY A 1221 -3.50 -13.86 -16.81
C GLY A 1221 -3.69 -12.46 -16.25
N CYS A 1222 -4.02 -12.40 -14.96
CA CYS A 1222 -4.45 -11.18 -14.27
C CYS A 1222 -3.41 -10.04 -14.32
N ARG A 1223 -2.12 -10.39 -14.41
CA ARG A 1223 -1.02 -9.40 -14.45
C ARG A 1223 -0.98 -8.60 -15.75
N ARG A 1224 -1.56 -9.12 -16.84
CA ARG A 1224 -1.74 -8.39 -18.10
C ARG A 1224 -2.82 -7.33 -17.95
N GLU A 1225 -3.89 -7.63 -17.23
CA GLU A 1225 -4.92 -6.66 -16.90
C GLU A 1225 -4.38 -5.55 -15.98
N ASN A 1226 -3.47 -5.87 -15.04
CA ASN A 1226 -2.78 -4.86 -14.24
C ASN A 1226 -2.04 -3.85 -15.14
N THR A 1227 -1.33 -4.31 -16.19
CA THR A 1227 -0.65 -3.40 -17.12
C THR A 1227 -1.63 -2.47 -17.83
N TRP A 1228 -2.78 -2.98 -18.29
CA TRP A 1228 -3.82 -2.17 -18.92
C TRP A 1228 -4.44 -1.15 -17.98
N LYS A 1229 -4.83 -1.56 -16.76
CA LYS A 1229 -5.38 -0.65 -15.75
C LYS A 1229 -4.40 0.46 -15.32
N ASN A 1230 -3.10 0.27 -15.53
CA ASN A 1230 -2.06 1.23 -15.15
C ASN A 1230 -1.61 2.16 -16.29
N ILE A 1231 -1.49 1.65 -17.52
CA ILE A 1231 -0.90 2.37 -18.66
C ILE A 1231 -1.74 2.28 -19.95
N GLY A 1232 -2.94 1.72 -19.89
CA GLY A 1232 -3.84 1.57 -21.05
C GLY A 1232 -3.41 0.48 -22.06
N VAL A 1233 -2.30 -0.21 -21.82
CA VAL A 1233 -1.75 -1.22 -22.73
C VAL A 1233 -1.52 -2.53 -22.00
N ARG A 1234 -2.04 -3.62 -22.57
CA ARG A 1234 -1.69 -5.00 -22.16
C ARG A 1234 -0.31 -5.34 -22.70
N LYS A 1235 0.76 -4.73 -22.15
CA LYS A 1235 2.17 -5.07 -22.40
C LYS A 1235 3.03 -4.73 -21.18
N TYR A 1236 3.95 -5.62 -20.82
CA TYR A 1236 4.97 -5.33 -19.82
C TYR A 1236 5.98 -4.33 -20.39
N ALA A 1237 6.38 -3.35 -19.58
CA ALA A 1237 7.27 -2.27 -19.97
C ALA A 1237 8.75 -2.68 -19.85
N PHE A 1238 9.14 -3.73 -20.57
CA PHE A 1238 10.53 -4.17 -20.70
C PHE A 1238 11.00 -4.02 -22.14
N ASN A 1239 12.20 -3.49 -22.35
CA ASN A 1239 12.88 -3.56 -23.65
C ASN A 1239 13.70 -4.86 -23.78
N SER A 1240 14.12 -5.19 -25.00
CA SER A 1240 14.83 -6.44 -25.29
C SER A 1240 16.15 -6.60 -24.51
N LEU A 1241 16.87 -5.51 -24.23
CA LEU A 1241 18.11 -5.53 -23.46
C LEU A 1241 17.85 -5.77 -21.97
N GLN A 1242 16.81 -5.15 -21.41
CA GLN A 1242 16.40 -5.33 -20.02
C GLN A 1242 16.01 -6.78 -19.71
N ILE A 1243 15.44 -7.51 -20.68
CA ILE A 1243 15.08 -8.92 -20.48
C ILE A 1243 16.30 -9.81 -20.32
N LEU A 1244 17.41 -9.47 -20.98
CA LEU A 1244 18.65 -10.24 -20.86
C LEU A 1244 19.23 -10.16 -19.44
N THR A 1245 18.98 -9.07 -18.71
CA THR A 1245 19.45 -8.89 -17.33
C THR A 1245 18.56 -9.55 -16.29
N LEU A 1246 17.31 -9.87 -16.63
CA LEU A 1246 16.40 -10.60 -15.74
C LEU A 1246 16.84 -12.08 -15.61
N PRO A 1247 16.74 -12.68 -14.40
CA PRO A 1247 16.87 -14.12 -14.21
C PRO A 1247 15.91 -14.89 -15.12
N ARG A 1248 16.32 -16.06 -15.62
CA ARG A 1248 15.59 -16.82 -16.66
C ARG A 1248 14.10 -17.03 -16.32
N LEU A 1249 13.79 -17.46 -15.10
CA LEU A 1249 12.42 -17.70 -14.65
C LEU A 1249 11.59 -16.42 -14.44
N TYR A 1250 12.20 -15.25 -14.43
CA TYR A 1250 11.54 -13.95 -14.30
C TYR A 1250 11.34 -13.24 -15.64
N ARG A 1251 11.66 -13.87 -16.77
CA ARG A 1251 11.50 -13.26 -18.09
C ARG A 1251 10.05 -13.35 -18.58
N PRO A 1252 9.48 -12.27 -19.12
CA PRO A 1252 8.16 -12.31 -19.74
C PRO A 1252 8.19 -13.10 -21.07
N PRO A 1253 7.08 -13.76 -21.46
CA PRO A 1253 6.98 -14.43 -22.76
C PRO A 1253 7.09 -13.47 -23.93
N THR A 1254 7.63 -13.93 -25.06
CA THR A 1254 7.75 -13.13 -26.29
C THR A 1254 6.39 -12.60 -26.77
N GLY A 1255 6.35 -11.32 -27.15
CA GLY A 1255 5.13 -10.63 -27.59
C GLY A 1255 4.29 -10.02 -26.46
N THR A 1256 4.62 -10.30 -25.20
CA THR A 1256 3.91 -9.74 -24.04
C THR A 1256 4.56 -8.47 -23.48
N TYR A 1257 5.73 -8.08 -23.99
CA TYR A 1257 6.51 -6.92 -23.54
C TYR A 1257 6.85 -5.98 -24.71
N GLY A 1258 7.28 -4.75 -24.39
CA GLY A 1258 7.81 -3.78 -25.35
C GLY A 1258 8.12 -2.43 -24.70
N SER A 1259 8.73 -1.52 -25.47
CA SER A 1259 8.90 -0.12 -25.06
C SER A 1259 7.54 0.58 -25.06
N ALA A 1260 6.78 0.43 -23.98
CA ALA A 1260 5.68 1.34 -23.73
C ALA A 1260 6.30 2.73 -23.52
N GLN A 1261 6.04 3.69 -24.42
CA GLN A 1261 6.21 5.09 -24.08
C GLN A 1261 5.21 5.36 -22.94
N THR A 1262 5.70 5.34 -21.70
CA THR A 1262 4.93 5.62 -20.48
C THR A 1262 5.10 7.03 -20.03
#